data_AF-A0A9D5WCI7-F1
#
_entry.id   AF-A0A9D5WCI7-F1
#
_cell.length_a   1.000
_cell.length_b   1.000
_cell.length_c   1.000
_cell.angle_alpha   90.00
_cell.angle_beta   90.00
_cell.angle_gamma   90.00
#
_symmetry.space_group_name_H-M   'P 1'
#
loop_
_entity.id
_entity.type
_entity.pdbx_description
1 polymer ?
#
loop_
_entity_poly.entity_id
_entity_poly.type
_entity_poly.pdbx_seq_one_letter_code
_entity_poly.pdbx_strand_id
1 'polypeptide(L)'
;MIDRFPNLPRSGDSSAETPHADGDSLLDSDLESILRNGSFLAFTSGKKMMQVAERLREEKPGEFDLAGQMAEAICVSLDDYEDPEEGWKPRKRSERLLVIFDVIANLATPEEMEWLLNSDAAARLTDEWGDDKLNTLLQRCGRLGGSYRQEKNPGDSKKLELLTQYVLGRTANEEEERTAQIAEETRQEMEATQENIAHREAERKRESMFNEQLDGFVAAISSDPNKCFGEIVRKEFEIDVPDTDRYKENVKSRCADAYLKATAIEGSDPQLHDRAALALSEVLHKKLAERSKEERGGEMWWQNYPYIRHNLAVIVPDIESYEELVCQYPGLEENDEMYEDWKKSFIDLRLKESALQEVDPSVLGLLREADVSCLDIEVGQMYVKYTSKADLYSDLKKYFISPIGGENSESSFNALGYRSDSNILQEDIIGPLDRLTKELRPGEYRTFMPKGAEYPDAPYEYEGTSFEGSAITIDVMNQENGAFTYALGIRGDVISRFAAFVGKPVGLLKSTTQAYVRIGIATRNNKATAEQLENQYQAIKDERRPDIISELGTKMYRYWYLPYSGTPNHTTAHLLQDLAGLDSQLYMKRFGPHNDELPIEADLSNLPEAQRMLYAVIDTKSGKLKRLDEIVPHADMRVKNIRPDQARKLKALGYLLSITQIDRN
;
A
#
# COMPACT_ATOMS: atom_id res chain seq x y z
N MET A 1 24.15 -47.52 -14.02
CA MET A 1 25.52 -48.08 -14.12
C MET A 1 26.42 -47.06 -13.43
N ILE A 2 27.11 -47.33 -12.30
CA ILE A 2 27.92 -48.51 -11.91
C ILE A 2 29.06 -48.67 -12.94
N ASP A 3 30.35 -48.52 -12.64
CA ASP A 3 31.15 -48.73 -11.40
C ASP A 3 32.32 -47.69 -11.35
N ARG A 4 33.28 -47.55 -10.40
CA ARG A 4 33.72 -48.31 -9.20
C ARG A 4 34.52 -47.41 -8.20
N PHE A 5 34.72 -47.91 -6.97
CA PHE A 5 35.69 -47.46 -5.93
C PHE A 5 37.12 -48.08 -6.14
N PRO A 6 38.13 -48.10 -5.20
CA PRO A 6 38.31 -47.43 -3.88
C PRO A 6 39.73 -46.81 -3.56
N ASN A 7 39.81 -46.09 -2.42
CA ASN A 7 40.89 -46.02 -1.37
C ASN A 7 42.36 -45.54 -1.63
N LEU A 8 42.77 -44.52 -0.83
CA LEU A 8 43.84 -44.47 0.22
C LEU A 8 45.15 -45.32 0.09
N PRO A 9 46.35 -44.88 0.58
CA PRO A 9 46.53 -44.39 1.98
C PRO A 9 47.75 -43.45 2.32
N ARG A 10 47.87 -43.07 3.64
CA ARG A 10 49.10 -42.66 4.40
C ARG A 10 49.79 -41.34 3.97
N SER A 11 50.68 -40.68 4.74
CA SER A 11 51.27 -40.78 6.12
C SER A 11 51.84 -39.37 6.48
N GLY A 12 52.26 -39.00 7.69
CA GLY A 12 52.39 -39.66 9.01
C GLY A 12 53.41 -38.92 9.91
N ASP A 13 53.60 -39.43 11.13
CA ASP A 13 54.77 -39.29 12.05
C ASP A 13 55.17 -37.96 12.73
N SER A 14 55.69 -38.15 13.96
CA SER A 14 56.73 -37.38 14.69
C SER A 14 56.36 -36.18 15.58
N SER A 15 55.91 -36.53 16.79
CA SER A 15 56.67 -36.36 18.05
C SER A 15 57.44 -35.07 18.35
N ALA A 16 56.98 -34.35 19.38
CA ALA A 16 57.83 -33.63 20.33
C ALA A 16 57.21 -33.75 21.74
N GLU A 17 57.82 -34.53 22.62
CA GLU A 17 57.49 -34.58 24.05
C GLU A 17 58.42 -33.63 24.82
N THR A 18 57.86 -32.70 25.60
CA THR A 18 58.41 -32.17 26.88
C THR A 18 57.52 -31.06 27.44
N PRO A 19 57.43 -30.91 28.77
CA PRO A 19 57.26 -31.95 29.79
C PRO A 19 55.91 -31.77 30.52
N HIS A 20 55.54 -32.70 31.39
CA HIS A 20 54.44 -32.46 32.35
C HIS A 20 54.84 -31.37 33.34
N ALA A 21 53.94 -30.41 33.56
CA ALA A 21 53.88 -29.65 34.80
C ALA A 21 52.91 -30.41 35.72
N ASP A 22 53.45 -31.12 36.71
CA ASP A 22 52.66 -31.92 37.66
C ASP A 22 51.93 -31.02 38.66
N GLY A 23 50.83 -30.42 38.20
CA GLY A 23 49.70 -30.05 39.04
C GLY A 23 48.53 -30.95 38.66
N ASP A 24 48.17 -31.89 39.55
CA ASP A 24 46.94 -32.69 39.40
C ASP A 24 45.75 -31.72 39.39
N SER A 25 45.18 -31.41 38.22
CA SER A 25 43.92 -30.68 38.18
C SER A 25 42.83 -31.58 38.76
N LEU A 26 42.00 -31.00 39.62
CA LEU A 26 40.89 -31.69 40.25
C LEU A 26 39.70 -31.87 39.29
N LEU A 27 39.82 -31.42 38.04
CA LEU A 27 38.81 -31.44 37.00
C LEU A 27 38.75 -32.80 36.30
N ASP A 28 37.55 -33.30 36.01
CA ASP A 28 37.37 -34.50 35.22
C ASP A 28 37.99 -34.36 33.82
N SER A 29 38.73 -35.38 33.39
CA SER A 29 39.48 -35.37 32.12
C SER A 29 38.63 -35.19 30.86
N ASP A 30 37.35 -35.59 30.84
CA ASP A 30 36.43 -35.31 29.72
C ASP A 30 36.07 -33.80 29.69
N LEU A 31 35.91 -33.16 30.87
CA LEU A 31 35.65 -31.72 30.98
C LEU A 31 36.89 -30.88 30.63
N GLU A 32 38.06 -31.25 31.16
CA GLU A 32 39.33 -30.57 30.88
C GLU A 32 39.68 -30.63 29.38
N SER A 33 39.49 -31.80 28.75
CA SER A 33 39.70 -32.00 27.31
C SER A 33 38.82 -31.09 26.46
N ILE A 34 37.57 -30.81 26.88
CA ILE A 34 36.69 -29.87 26.18
C ILE A 34 37.15 -28.41 26.35
N LEU A 35 37.59 -28.02 27.55
CA LEU A 35 38.08 -26.65 27.83
C LEU A 35 39.41 -26.34 27.13
N ARG A 36 40.41 -27.23 27.25
CA ARG A 36 41.76 -27.05 26.69
C ARG A 36 41.82 -27.16 25.17
N ASN A 37 40.78 -27.66 24.51
CA ASN A 37 40.72 -27.81 23.06
C ASN A 37 40.98 -26.48 22.32
N GLY A 38 42.06 -26.42 21.53
CA GLY A 38 42.43 -25.21 20.76
C GLY A 38 41.35 -24.70 19.79
N SER A 39 40.42 -25.58 19.38
CA SER A 39 39.26 -25.27 18.53
C SER A 39 37.98 -24.93 19.32
N PHE A 40 38.10 -24.54 20.60
CA PHE A 40 36.97 -24.14 21.46
C PHE A 40 36.01 -23.15 20.78
N LEU A 41 34.72 -23.45 20.83
CA LEU A 41 33.63 -22.64 20.29
C LEU A 41 32.48 -22.65 21.30
N ALA A 42 32.17 -21.51 21.91
CA ALA A 42 31.31 -21.42 23.09
C ALA A 42 30.03 -22.28 23.03
N PHE A 43 29.22 -22.12 21.97
CA PHE A 43 27.94 -22.83 21.82
C PHE A 43 28.08 -24.36 21.71
N THR A 44 29.10 -24.87 21.01
CA THR A 44 29.28 -26.32 20.80
C THR A 44 30.12 -26.98 21.88
N SER A 45 31.06 -26.26 22.49
CA SER A 45 31.79 -26.70 23.69
C SER A 45 30.88 -26.75 24.91
N GLY A 46 30.08 -25.70 25.18
CA GLY A 46 29.22 -25.66 26.36
C GLY A 46 28.13 -26.72 26.36
N LYS A 47 27.52 -27.01 25.21
CA LYS A 47 26.60 -28.14 25.08
C LYS A 47 27.26 -29.49 25.37
N LYS A 48 28.54 -29.68 25.00
CA LYS A 48 29.29 -30.90 25.32
C LYS A 48 29.63 -30.99 26.80
N MET A 49 30.06 -29.89 27.44
CA MET A 49 30.35 -29.86 28.88
C MET A 49 29.10 -30.19 29.69
N MET A 50 27.95 -29.62 29.32
CA MET A 50 26.65 -29.95 29.91
C MET A 50 26.35 -31.46 29.83
N GLN A 51 26.52 -32.06 28.64
CA GLN A 51 26.32 -33.50 28.39
C GLN A 51 27.42 -34.43 28.98
N VAL A 52 28.50 -33.87 29.54
CA VAL A 52 29.48 -34.61 30.35
C VAL A 52 29.08 -34.49 31.82
N ALA A 53 28.81 -33.28 32.30
CA ALA A 53 28.40 -33.03 33.69
C ALA A 53 27.08 -33.73 34.07
N GLU A 54 26.07 -33.75 33.18
CA GLU A 54 24.84 -34.54 33.36
C GLU A 54 25.17 -36.03 33.53
N ARG A 55 26.01 -36.59 32.65
CA ARG A 55 26.39 -38.01 32.63
C ARG A 55 27.18 -38.42 33.87
N LEU A 56 28.18 -37.64 34.27
CA LEU A 56 28.97 -37.90 35.48
C LEU A 56 28.09 -37.88 36.74
N ARG A 57 27.06 -37.03 36.77
CA ARG A 57 26.06 -36.97 37.84
C ARG A 57 25.07 -38.14 37.82
N GLU A 58 24.72 -38.67 36.64
CA GLU A 58 23.93 -39.90 36.49
C GLU A 58 24.72 -41.18 36.83
N GLU A 59 26.02 -41.22 36.50
CA GLU A 59 26.91 -42.36 36.77
C GLU A 59 27.28 -42.47 38.25
N LYS A 60 27.33 -41.35 38.99
CA LYS A 60 27.60 -41.29 40.44
C LYS A 60 26.68 -40.30 41.19
N PRO A 61 25.38 -40.61 41.33
CA PRO A 61 24.41 -39.70 41.94
C PRO A 61 24.70 -39.48 43.42
N GLY A 62 25.05 -38.24 43.77
CA GLY A 62 25.40 -37.81 45.13
C GLY A 62 26.90 -37.85 45.47
N GLU A 63 27.77 -38.33 44.57
CA GLU A 63 29.23 -38.21 44.73
C GLU A 63 29.85 -37.21 43.75
N PHE A 64 29.18 -36.88 42.63
CA PHE A 64 29.68 -35.91 41.66
C PHE A 64 29.42 -34.46 42.11
N ASP A 65 30.47 -33.81 42.62
CA ASP A 65 30.49 -32.40 43.01
C ASP A 65 30.57 -31.47 41.79
N LEU A 66 29.40 -31.13 41.24
CA LEU A 66 29.30 -30.19 40.11
C LEU A 66 29.89 -28.81 40.45
N ALA A 67 29.77 -28.34 41.68
CA ALA A 67 30.23 -27.00 42.06
C ALA A 67 31.76 -26.93 42.14
N GLY A 68 32.41 -27.89 42.81
CA GLY A 68 33.87 -28.02 42.81
C GLY A 68 34.45 -28.23 41.41
N GLN A 69 33.79 -29.03 40.56
CA GLN A 69 34.20 -29.20 39.16
C GLN A 69 34.10 -27.89 38.35
N MET A 70 33.08 -27.07 38.56
CA MET A 70 32.97 -25.78 37.89
C MET A 70 33.92 -24.72 38.49
N ALA A 71 34.24 -24.77 39.78
CA ALA A 71 35.26 -23.93 40.42
C ALA A 71 36.66 -24.24 39.88
N GLU A 72 37.01 -25.52 39.74
CA GLU A 72 38.28 -25.94 39.15
C GLU A 72 38.34 -25.61 37.65
N ALA A 73 37.24 -25.78 36.90
CA ALA A 73 37.14 -25.32 35.51
C ALA A 73 37.35 -23.80 35.36
N ILE A 74 36.93 -23.01 36.35
CA ILE A 74 37.22 -21.57 36.45
C ILE A 74 38.71 -21.35 36.68
N CYS A 75 39.32 -21.99 37.69
CA CYS A 75 40.76 -21.89 37.96
C CYS A 75 41.58 -22.27 36.72
N VAL A 76 41.37 -23.44 36.12
CA VAL A 76 42.01 -23.87 34.87
C VAL A 76 41.82 -22.87 33.73
N SER A 77 40.67 -22.18 33.65
CA SER A 77 40.42 -21.14 32.64
C SER A 77 41.03 -19.77 32.97
N LEU A 78 41.40 -19.52 34.23
CA LEU A 78 42.08 -18.30 34.69
C LEU A 78 43.61 -18.47 34.65
N ASP A 79 44.10 -19.66 34.98
CA ASP A 79 45.52 -20.03 35.16
C ASP A 79 46.23 -20.45 33.86
N ASP A 80 45.46 -20.67 32.77
CA ASP A 80 45.92 -20.86 31.37
C ASP A 80 46.64 -19.60 30.78
N TYR A 81 47.25 -18.77 31.62
CA TYR A 81 47.74 -17.41 31.31
C TYR A 81 49.21 -17.15 31.74
N GLU A 82 49.88 -18.05 32.45
CA GLU A 82 51.33 -17.92 32.77
C GLU A 82 52.27 -18.29 31.59
N ASP A 83 51.98 -17.76 30.39
CA ASP A 83 52.97 -17.66 29.30
C ASP A 83 52.88 -16.28 28.62
N PRO A 84 53.88 -15.40 28.79
CA PRO A 84 53.82 -14.03 28.29
C PRO A 84 54.14 -13.86 26.79
N GLU A 85 54.51 -14.91 26.04
CA GLU A 85 54.91 -14.74 24.62
C GLU A 85 53.75 -14.81 23.60
N GLU A 86 52.62 -15.47 23.88
CA GLU A 86 51.43 -15.45 23.01
C GLU A 86 50.46 -14.29 23.33
N GLY A 87 50.77 -13.09 22.84
CA GLY A 87 49.98 -11.86 23.06
C GLY A 87 48.55 -11.78 22.46
N TRP A 88 47.85 -12.89 22.23
CA TRP A 88 46.52 -12.97 21.59
C TRP A 88 45.60 -14.06 22.17
N LYS A 89 44.83 -13.78 23.24
CA LYS A 89 43.67 -14.62 23.62
C LYS A 89 42.53 -14.11 24.57
N PRO A 90 42.40 -12.83 25.01
CA PRO A 90 41.38 -12.39 26.00
C PRO A 90 39.93 -12.85 25.73
N ARG A 91 39.55 -12.92 24.45
CA ARG A 91 38.21 -13.32 24.01
C ARG A 91 37.90 -14.80 24.30
N LYS A 92 38.85 -15.74 24.08
CA LYS A 92 38.60 -17.17 24.34
C LYS A 92 38.48 -17.47 25.83
N ARG A 93 39.25 -16.77 26.68
CA ARG A 93 39.13 -16.84 28.15
C ARG A 93 37.73 -16.42 28.60
N SER A 94 37.26 -15.29 28.09
CA SER A 94 35.89 -14.80 28.32
C SER A 94 34.82 -15.79 27.83
N GLU A 95 35.01 -16.38 26.64
CA GLU A 95 34.08 -17.36 26.03
C GLU A 95 34.08 -18.73 26.75
N ARG A 96 35.19 -19.16 27.36
CA ARG A 96 35.27 -20.35 28.25
C ARG A 96 34.52 -20.12 29.56
N LEU A 97 34.82 -19.01 30.25
CA LEU A 97 34.19 -18.69 31.54
C LEU A 97 32.68 -18.45 31.40
N LEU A 98 32.24 -17.79 30.31
CA LEU A 98 30.82 -17.72 29.92
C LEU A 98 30.17 -19.11 29.84
N VAL A 99 30.84 -20.07 29.19
CA VAL A 99 30.35 -21.44 29.05
C VAL A 99 30.26 -22.16 30.41
N ILE A 100 31.22 -21.96 31.30
CA ILE A 100 31.18 -22.57 32.64
C ILE A 100 30.01 -22.01 33.46
N PHE A 101 29.75 -20.70 33.37
CA PHE A 101 28.55 -20.07 33.94
C PHE A 101 27.24 -20.58 33.32
N ASP A 102 27.18 -20.75 31.99
CA ASP A 102 26.01 -21.35 31.32
C ASP A 102 25.77 -22.80 31.81
N VAL A 103 26.83 -23.60 32.01
CA VAL A 103 26.70 -24.98 32.53
C VAL A 103 26.18 -24.98 33.97
N ILE A 104 26.75 -24.19 34.88
CA ILE A 104 26.33 -24.22 36.28
C ILE A 104 24.92 -23.64 36.47
N ALA A 105 24.56 -22.56 35.78
CA ALA A 105 23.23 -21.95 35.90
C ALA A 105 22.11 -22.92 35.50
N ASN A 106 22.35 -23.75 34.47
CA ASN A 106 21.39 -24.77 34.03
C ASN A 106 21.37 -26.00 34.97
N LEU A 107 22.53 -26.53 35.36
CA LEU A 107 22.61 -27.85 36.01
C LEU A 107 22.64 -27.84 37.54
N ALA A 108 23.12 -26.78 38.20
CA ALA A 108 23.25 -26.77 39.65
C ALA A 108 21.90 -26.62 40.37
N THR A 109 21.87 -27.11 41.61
CA THR A 109 20.90 -26.70 42.62
C THR A 109 21.25 -25.30 43.17
N PRO A 110 20.32 -24.60 43.83
CA PRO A 110 20.64 -23.34 44.50
C PRO A 110 21.78 -23.48 45.54
N GLU A 111 21.85 -24.62 46.22
CA GLU A 111 22.84 -24.92 47.27
C GLU A 111 24.26 -25.13 46.70
N GLU A 112 24.39 -25.89 45.60
CA GLU A 112 25.64 -26.01 44.84
C GLU A 112 26.09 -24.66 44.25
N MET A 113 25.13 -23.84 43.82
CA MET A 113 25.38 -22.53 43.23
C MET A 113 25.81 -21.49 44.28
N GLU A 114 25.20 -21.49 45.46
CA GLU A 114 25.65 -20.75 46.64
C GLU A 114 27.07 -21.16 47.05
N TRP A 115 27.38 -22.47 47.01
CA TRP A 115 28.71 -22.97 47.36
C TRP A 115 29.80 -22.59 46.34
N LEU A 116 29.49 -22.58 45.03
CA LEU A 116 30.40 -22.02 44.02
C LEU A 116 30.68 -20.54 44.28
N LEU A 117 29.62 -19.73 44.48
CA LEU A 117 29.77 -18.28 44.66
C LEU A 117 30.58 -17.93 45.92
N ASN A 118 30.53 -18.76 46.96
CA ASN A 118 31.37 -18.62 48.16
C ASN A 118 32.77 -19.24 48.04
N SER A 119 33.20 -19.70 46.86
CA SER A 119 34.53 -20.30 46.66
C SER A 119 35.61 -19.27 46.28
N ASP A 120 36.87 -19.55 46.60
CA ASP A 120 38.02 -18.73 46.20
C ASP A 120 38.10 -18.54 44.66
N ALA A 121 37.62 -19.51 43.87
CA ALA A 121 37.56 -19.40 42.41
C ALA A 121 36.59 -18.30 41.93
N ALA A 122 35.46 -18.12 42.62
CA ALA A 122 34.51 -17.03 42.35
C ALA A 122 35.03 -15.66 42.81
N ALA A 123 35.77 -15.61 43.92
CA ALA A 123 36.47 -14.41 44.36
C ALA A 123 37.49 -13.95 43.30
N ARG A 124 38.37 -14.85 42.83
CA ARG A 124 39.35 -14.59 41.74
C ARG A 124 38.70 -14.08 40.46
N LEU A 125 37.52 -14.59 40.12
CA LEU A 125 36.72 -14.13 38.97
C LEU A 125 36.29 -12.66 39.09
N THR A 126 35.97 -12.22 40.31
CA THR A 126 35.45 -10.87 40.57
C THR A 126 36.56 -9.84 40.40
N ASP A 127 37.75 -10.10 40.97
CA ASP A 127 38.96 -9.26 40.82
C ASP A 127 39.40 -9.11 39.35
N GLU A 128 39.27 -10.16 38.54
CA GLU A 128 39.66 -10.18 37.12
C GLU A 128 38.65 -9.43 36.21
N TRP A 129 37.36 -9.45 36.55
CA TRP A 129 36.31 -8.94 35.67
C TRP A 129 35.78 -7.56 36.01
N GLY A 130 35.60 -7.24 37.29
CA GLY A 130 34.97 -6.00 37.76
C GLY A 130 33.47 -5.91 37.48
N ASP A 131 32.80 -5.10 38.30
CA ASP A 131 31.33 -5.07 38.49
C ASP A 131 30.52 -4.90 37.20
N ASP A 132 31.00 -4.10 36.23
CA ASP A 132 30.30 -3.86 34.95
C ASP A 132 30.17 -5.11 34.08
N LYS A 133 31.21 -5.97 34.06
CA LYS A 133 31.16 -7.25 33.32
C LYS A 133 30.25 -8.26 34.04
N LEU A 134 30.26 -8.22 35.38
CA LEU A 134 29.42 -9.06 36.23
C LEU A 134 27.93 -8.69 36.08
N ASN A 135 27.60 -7.40 36.04
CA ASN A 135 26.26 -6.90 35.68
C ASN A 135 25.84 -7.29 34.25
N THR A 136 26.78 -7.28 33.29
CA THR A 136 26.51 -7.75 31.92
C THR A 136 26.12 -9.24 31.89
N LEU A 137 26.67 -10.05 32.80
CA LEU A 137 26.31 -11.46 32.97
C LEU A 137 24.94 -11.62 33.64
N LEU A 138 24.62 -10.84 34.68
CA LEU A 138 23.26 -10.82 35.26
C LEU A 138 22.19 -10.53 34.21
N GLN A 139 22.39 -9.51 33.37
CA GLN A 139 21.46 -9.19 32.28
C GLN A 139 21.33 -10.33 31.25
N ARG A 140 22.38 -11.14 31.07
CA ARG A 140 22.38 -12.30 30.18
C ARG A 140 21.64 -13.49 30.79
N CYS A 141 21.82 -13.74 32.10
CA CYS A 141 21.06 -14.73 32.86
C CYS A 141 19.56 -14.36 32.94
N GLY A 142 19.24 -13.09 33.17
CA GLY A 142 17.86 -12.58 33.09
C GLY A 142 17.24 -12.77 31.71
N ARG A 143 18.01 -12.61 30.62
CA ARG A 143 17.56 -12.94 29.25
C ARG A 143 17.45 -14.45 28.98
N LEU A 144 18.27 -15.30 29.61
CA LEU A 144 18.10 -16.76 29.54
C LEU A 144 16.76 -17.17 30.16
N GLY A 145 16.44 -16.69 31.37
CA GLY A 145 15.12 -16.87 31.98
C GLY A 145 13.99 -16.29 31.13
N GLY A 146 14.18 -15.09 30.57
CA GLY A 146 13.22 -14.49 29.63
C GLY A 146 13.01 -15.26 28.33
N SER A 147 13.99 -16.05 27.88
CA SER A 147 13.93 -16.84 26.63
C SER A 147 13.17 -18.16 26.80
N TYR A 148 13.24 -18.78 27.98
CA TYR A 148 12.38 -19.91 28.36
C TYR A 148 11.17 -19.40 29.14
N ARG A 149 10.20 -18.83 28.41
CA ARG A 149 8.95 -18.25 28.95
C ARG A 149 7.96 -19.32 29.46
N GLN A 150 8.43 -20.16 30.37
CA GLN A 150 7.72 -21.04 31.28
C GLN A 150 8.69 -21.33 32.43
N GLU A 151 8.44 -20.78 33.62
CA GLU A 151 9.12 -21.25 34.84
C GLU A 151 8.79 -22.75 35.01
N LYS A 152 9.80 -23.60 34.86
CA LYS A 152 9.63 -25.06 35.01
C LYS A 152 10.12 -25.60 36.34
N ASN A 153 11.01 -24.88 37.03
CA ASN A 153 11.46 -25.22 38.37
C ASN A 153 11.45 -23.96 39.28
N PRO A 154 10.90 -24.02 40.50
CA PRO A 154 10.93 -22.90 41.44
C PRO A 154 12.33 -22.57 41.98
N GLY A 155 13.32 -23.45 41.75
CA GLY A 155 14.71 -23.20 42.14
C GLY A 155 15.40 -22.09 41.33
N ASP A 156 14.94 -21.81 40.11
CA ASP A 156 15.65 -20.90 39.20
C ASP A 156 15.50 -19.42 39.63
N SER A 157 14.39 -19.05 40.28
CA SER A 157 14.26 -17.74 40.95
C SER A 157 15.29 -17.57 42.06
N LYS A 158 15.56 -18.61 42.84
CA LYS A 158 16.51 -18.55 43.97
C LYS A 158 17.98 -18.55 43.51
N LYS A 159 18.30 -19.19 42.37
CA LYS A 159 19.60 -19.01 41.71
C LYS A 159 19.83 -17.56 41.28
N LEU A 160 18.80 -16.91 40.75
CA LEU A 160 18.86 -15.51 40.30
C LEU A 160 18.99 -14.53 41.48
N GLU A 161 18.27 -14.78 42.57
CA GLU A 161 18.40 -14.11 43.87
C GLU A 161 19.85 -14.18 44.38
N LEU A 162 20.42 -15.39 44.50
CA LEU A 162 21.80 -15.62 44.96
C LEU A 162 22.85 -14.93 44.07
N LEU A 163 22.72 -15.02 42.74
CA LEU A 163 23.60 -14.27 41.82
C LEU A 163 23.49 -12.75 42.01
N THR A 164 22.28 -12.23 42.19
CA THR A 164 22.04 -10.80 42.34
C THR A 164 22.62 -10.29 43.66
N GLN A 165 22.46 -11.04 44.75
CA GLN A 165 23.06 -10.75 46.05
C GLN A 165 24.59 -10.81 46.00
N TYR A 166 25.17 -11.79 45.30
CA TYR A 166 26.62 -11.92 45.11
C TYR A 166 27.22 -10.72 44.36
N VAL A 167 26.66 -10.36 43.20
CA VAL A 167 27.17 -9.27 42.35
C VAL A 167 26.98 -7.89 42.98
N LEU A 168 25.94 -7.70 43.81
CA LEU A 168 25.65 -6.41 44.45
C LEU A 168 26.22 -6.27 45.87
N GLY A 169 26.71 -7.36 46.48
CA GLY A 169 27.39 -7.39 47.77
C GLY A 169 26.54 -6.93 48.97
N ARG A 170 25.23 -7.24 48.98
CA ARG A 170 24.23 -6.62 49.88
C ARG A 170 23.34 -7.62 50.62
N THR A 171 22.61 -7.11 51.62
CA THR A 171 21.75 -7.90 52.51
C THR A 171 20.28 -7.50 52.39
N ALA A 172 19.38 -8.43 52.72
CA ALA A 172 17.96 -8.44 52.33
C ALA A 172 17.13 -7.18 52.68
N ASN A 173 17.53 -6.36 53.66
CA ASN A 173 16.75 -5.17 54.05
C ASN A 173 16.76 -4.05 52.99
N GLU A 174 17.70 -4.02 52.04
CA GLU A 174 17.69 -3.06 50.93
C GLU A 174 16.78 -3.49 49.76
N GLU A 175 16.25 -4.72 49.79
CA GLU A 175 15.51 -5.34 48.69
C GLU A 175 14.00 -5.08 48.76
N GLU A 176 13.43 -5.07 49.97
CA GLU A 176 11.98 -4.81 50.21
C GLU A 176 11.61 -3.35 49.89
N GLU A 177 12.45 -2.38 50.25
CA GLU A 177 12.21 -0.95 49.97
C GLU A 177 12.31 -0.64 48.46
N ARG A 178 13.24 -1.29 47.73
CA ARG A 178 13.37 -1.14 46.28
C ARG A 178 12.30 -1.88 45.48
N THR A 179 11.87 -3.06 45.90
CA THR A 179 10.78 -3.77 45.22
C THR A 179 9.44 -3.03 45.38
N ALA A 180 9.20 -2.40 46.54
CA ALA A 180 8.10 -1.47 46.72
C ALA A 180 8.20 -0.24 45.79
N GLN A 181 9.40 0.36 45.66
CA GLN A 181 9.61 1.50 44.75
C GLN A 181 9.37 1.13 43.28
N ILE A 182 9.90 -0.01 42.81
CA ILE A 182 9.71 -0.47 41.42
C ILE A 182 8.23 -0.77 41.12
N ALA A 183 7.49 -1.32 42.10
CA ALA A 183 6.05 -1.55 41.96
C ALA A 183 5.24 -0.23 41.89
N GLU A 184 5.64 0.78 42.65
CA GLU A 184 5.06 2.13 42.62
C GLU A 184 5.37 2.85 41.29
N GLU A 185 6.62 2.82 40.83
CA GLU A 185 7.04 3.36 39.52
C GLU A 185 6.29 2.67 38.37
N THR A 186 6.18 1.34 38.39
CA THR A 186 5.39 0.57 37.40
C THR A 186 3.91 0.97 37.44
N ARG A 187 3.32 1.24 38.62
CA ARG A 187 1.94 1.73 38.72
C ARG A 187 1.81 3.11 38.07
N GLN A 188 2.73 4.02 38.35
CA GLN A 188 2.73 5.37 37.79
C GLN A 188 2.91 5.37 36.26
N GLU A 189 3.76 4.51 35.70
CA GLU A 189 3.87 4.32 34.24
C GLU A 189 2.57 3.77 33.63
N MET A 190 1.92 2.81 34.29
CA MET A 190 0.63 2.27 33.84
C MET A 190 -0.50 3.31 33.92
N GLU A 191 -0.57 4.08 35.01
CA GLU A 191 -1.53 5.17 35.19
C GLU A 191 -1.32 6.26 34.13
N ALA A 192 -0.09 6.74 33.94
CA ALA A 192 0.25 7.71 32.88
C ALA A 192 -0.03 7.18 31.47
N THR A 193 0.20 5.89 31.21
CA THR A 193 -0.14 5.26 29.93
C THR A 193 -1.66 5.22 29.71
N GLN A 194 -2.42 4.88 30.75
CA GLN A 194 -3.89 4.82 30.70
C GLN A 194 -4.52 6.22 30.56
N GLU A 195 -3.94 7.25 31.18
CA GLU A 195 -4.33 8.66 30.98
C GLU A 195 -4.02 9.13 29.56
N ASN A 196 -2.85 8.80 29.00
CA ASN A 196 -2.50 9.11 27.61
C ASN A 196 -3.45 8.43 26.60
N ILE A 197 -3.86 7.18 26.86
CA ILE A 197 -4.87 6.48 26.05
C ILE A 197 -6.23 7.17 26.17
N ALA A 198 -6.65 7.53 27.39
CA ALA A 198 -7.92 8.23 27.63
C ALA A 198 -7.95 9.62 26.97
N HIS A 199 -6.84 10.37 26.99
CA HIS A 199 -6.68 11.65 26.29
C HIS A 199 -6.80 11.47 24.78
N ARG A 200 -6.05 10.53 24.19
CA ARG A 200 -6.12 10.21 22.75
C ARG A 200 -7.49 9.68 22.32
N GLU A 201 -8.26 9.06 23.21
CA GLU A 201 -9.66 8.71 22.95
C GLU A 201 -10.60 9.91 23.03
N ALA A 202 -10.44 10.79 24.02
CA ALA A 202 -11.22 12.00 24.15
C ALA A 202 -11.01 12.94 22.95
N GLU A 203 -9.76 13.09 22.49
CA GLU A 203 -9.44 13.89 21.30
C GLU A 203 -10.00 13.28 20.02
N ARG A 204 -9.87 11.96 19.79
CA ARG A 204 -10.50 11.31 18.62
C ARG A 204 -12.03 11.41 18.65
N LYS A 205 -12.67 11.31 19.82
CA LYS A 205 -14.12 11.51 19.98
C LYS A 205 -14.51 12.97 19.65
N ARG A 206 -13.71 13.94 20.09
CA ARG A 206 -13.88 15.39 19.82
C ARG A 206 -13.72 15.71 18.32
N GLU A 207 -12.66 15.19 17.69
CA GLU A 207 -12.42 15.28 16.25
C GLU A 207 -13.52 14.60 15.42
N SER A 208 -14.04 13.46 15.88
CA SER A 208 -15.16 12.77 15.23
C SER A 208 -16.45 13.61 15.27
N MET A 209 -16.81 14.16 16.43
CA MET A 209 -17.98 15.05 16.57
C MET A 209 -17.81 16.35 15.76
N PHE A 210 -16.60 16.90 15.69
CA PHE A 210 -16.29 18.05 14.84
C PHE A 210 -16.52 17.73 13.36
N ASN A 211 -15.99 16.61 12.88
CA ASN A 211 -16.14 16.20 11.48
C ASN A 211 -17.61 15.90 11.12
N GLU A 212 -18.37 15.25 12.01
CA GLU A 212 -19.81 15.00 11.82
C GLU A 212 -20.62 16.31 11.69
N GLN A 213 -20.24 17.37 12.42
CA GLN A 213 -20.87 18.69 12.27
C GLN A 213 -20.42 19.41 10.99
N LEU A 214 -19.13 19.29 10.61
CA LEU A 214 -18.59 19.82 9.36
C LEU A 214 -19.19 19.14 8.12
N ASP A 215 -19.52 17.85 8.20
CA ASP A 215 -20.23 17.10 7.14
C ASP A 215 -21.58 17.76 6.78
N GLY A 216 -22.28 18.32 7.77
CA GLY A 216 -23.50 19.10 7.56
C GLY A 216 -23.29 20.35 6.70
N PHE A 217 -22.18 21.07 6.91
CA PHE A 217 -21.82 22.22 6.07
C PHE A 217 -21.38 21.79 4.66
N VAL A 218 -20.63 20.69 4.54
CA VAL A 218 -20.24 20.10 3.25
C VAL A 218 -21.47 19.66 2.44
N ALA A 219 -22.47 19.04 3.08
CA ALA A 219 -23.74 18.68 2.44
C ALA A 219 -24.57 19.91 2.03
N ALA A 220 -24.55 20.99 2.83
CA ALA A 220 -25.20 22.25 2.49
C ALA A 220 -24.54 22.96 1.29
N ILE A 221 -23.20 22.99 1.22
CA ILE A 221 -22.44 23.46 0.04
C ILE A 221 -22.77 22.60 -1.19
N SER A 222 -22.88 21.28 -1.02
CA SER A 222 -23.24 20.36 -2.10
C SER A 222 -24.68 20.57 -2.63
N SER A 223 -25.52 21.33 -1.90
CA SER A 223 -26.93 21.57 -2.23
C SER A 223 -27.21 22.99 -2.74
N ASP A 224 -26.52 24.00 -2.20
CA ASP A 224 -26.62 25.42 -2.62
C ASP A 224 -25.22 26.07 -2.51
N PRO A 225 -24.31 25.78 -3.46
CA PRO A 225 -22.88 26.05 -3.29
C PRO A 225 -22.55 27.53 -3.17
N ASN A 226 -23.03 28.36 -4.09
CA ASN A 226 -22.73 29.80 -4.09
C ASN A 226 -23.19 30.51 -2.81
N LYS A 227 -24.34 30.11 -2.28
CA LYS A 227 -24.87 30.70 -1.05
C LYS A 227 -24.13 30.18 0.18
N CYS A 228 -24.08 28.86 0.37
CA CYS A 228 -23.50 28.26 1.58
C CYS A 228 -21.99 28.50 1.68
N PHE A 229 -21.24 28.34 0.59
CA PHE A 229 -19.82 28.67 0.56
C PHE A 229 -19.59 30.18 0.65
N GLY A 230 -20.41 30.99 -0.01
CA GLY A 230 -20.35 32.46 0.09
C GLY A 230 -20.61 32.98 1.50
N GLU A 231 -21.48 32.34 2.29
CA GLU A 231 -21.69 32.66 3.71
C GLU A 231 -20.49 32.26 4.60
N ILE A 232 -19.81 31.14 4.30
CA ILE A 232 -18.60 30.67 5.01
C ILE A 232 -17.39 31.56 4.69
N VAL A 233 -17.19 31.93 3.41
CA VAL A 233 -16.11 32.82 2.98
C VAL A 233 -16.27 34.24 3.57
N ARG A 234 -17.51 34.75 3.70
CA ARG A 234 -17.79 36.03 4.38
C ARG A 234 -17.47 36.04 5.88
N LYS A 235 -17.27 34.87 6.48
CA LYS A 235 -16.84 34.69 7.88
C LYS A 235 -15.38 34.23 8.00
N GLU A 236 -14.59 34.30 6.93
CA GLU A 236 -13.19 33.82 6.91
C GLU A 236 -13.03 32.37 7.41
N PHE A 237 -13.99 31.50 7.02
CA PHE A 237 -14.13 30.10 7.43
C PHE A 237 -14.47 29.87 8.92
N GLU A 238 -14.92 30.89 9.65
CA GLU A 238 -15.49 30.73 10.99
C GLU A 238 -16.93 30.20 10.91
N ILE A 239 -17.09 28.91 11.22
CA ILE A 239 -18.38 28.21 11.32
C ILE A 239 -18.81 28.09 12.80
N ASP A 240 -20.12 27.96 13.02
CA ASP A 240 -20.72 27.87 14.37
C ASP A 240 -20.60 26.45 14.93
N VAL A 241 -19.35 26.00 15.11
CA VAL A 241 -18.95 24.65 15.55
C VAL A 241 -17.84 24.79 16.59
N PRO A 242 -17.92 24.08 17.74
CA PRO A 242 -16.83 24.08 18.74
C PRO A 242 -15.48 23.68 18.12
N ASP A 243 -14.38 24.20 18.65
CA ASP A 243 -13.01 23.87 18.21
C ASP A 243 -12.65 24.25 16.75
N THR A 244 -13.46 25.06 16.06
CA THR A 244 -13.16 25.56 14.70
C THR A 244 -11.76 26.17 14.57
N ASP A 245 -11.27 26.91 15.57
CA ASP A 245 -9.89 27.44 15.56
C ASP A 245 -8.81 26.35 15.52
N ARG A 246 -9.04 25.21 16.20
CA ARG A 246 -8.13 24.06 16.21
C ARG A 246 -8.11 23.34 14.86
N TYR A 247 -9.24 23.35 14.15
CA TYR A 247 -9.45 22.62 12.90
C TYR A 247 -9.63 23.53 11.67
N LYS A 248 -9.22 24.81 11.72
CA LYS A 248 -9.53 25.82 10.68
C LYS A 248 -9.11 25.43 9.27
N GLU A 249 -7.98 24.73 9.12
CA GLU A 249 -7.51 24.25 7.80
C GLU A 249 -8.33 23.05 7.27
N ASN A 250 -8.93 22.24 8.16
CA ASN A 250 -9.87 21.18 7.81
C ASN A 250 -11.21 21.78 7.33
N VAL A 251 -11.66 22.89 7.95
CA VAL A 251 -12.82 23.66 7.45
C VAL A 251 -12.52 24.26 6.07
N LYS A 252 -11.36 24.90 5.88
CA LYS A 252 -10.95 25.40 4.56
C LYS A 252 -10.93 24.29 3.51
N SER A 253 -10.19 23.21 3.76
CA SER A 253 -9.95 22.16 2.77
C SER A 253 -11.24 21.45 2.37
N ARG A 254 -12.07 21.06 3.34
CA ARG A 254 -13.34 20.35 3.07
C ARG A 254 -14.40 21.25 2.45
N CYS A 255 -14.54 22.51 2.88
CA CYS A 255 -15.53 23.43 2.29
C CYS A 255 -15.12 23.89 0.88
N ALA A 256 -13.83 24.11 0.61
CA ALA A 256 -13.36 24.51 -0.71
C ALA A 256 -13.40 23.34 -1.72
N ASP A 257 -13.02 22.12 -1.31
CA ASP A 257 -13.19 20.91 -2.13
C ASP A 257 -14.68 20.64 -2.43
N ALA A 258 -15.56 20.76 -1.43
CA ALA A 258 -17.00 20.63 -1.62
C ALA A 258 -17.56 21.66 -2.62
N TYR A 259 -17.12 22.92 -2.54
CA TYR A 259 -17.52 23.96 -3.49
C TYR A 259 -17.01 23.64 -4.90
N LEU A 260 -15.70 23.39 -5.08
CA LEU A 260 -15.10 23.13 -6.39
C LEU A 260 -15.67 21.87 -7.06
N LYS A 261 -16.06 20.84 -6.29
CA LYS A 261 -16.79 19.66 -6.77
C LYS A 261 -18.23 19.98 -7.16
N ALA A 262 -18.97 20.69 -6.31
CA ALA A 262 -20.37 21.03 -6.55
C ALA A 262 -20.53 21.93 -7.78
N THR A 263 -19.68 22.96 -7.89
CA THR A 263 -19.66 23.90 -9.03
C THR A 263 -18.65 23.51 -10.11
N ALA A 264 -18.24 22.24 -10.17
CA ALA A 264 -17.20 21.80 -11.10
C ALA A 264 -17.57 22.15 -12.55
N ILE A 265 -18.80 21.83 -12.96
CA ILE A 265 -19.22 21.90 -14.37
C ILE A 265 -20.18 23.06 -14.65
N GLU A 266 -21.05 23.42 -13.71
CA GLU A 266 -21.99 24.54 -13.85
C GLU A 266 -22.05 25.39 -12.58
N GLY A 267 -22.65 26.58 -12.71
CA GLY A 267 -23.11 27.37 -11.57
C GLY A 267 -22.05 28.09 -10.74
N SER A 268 -20.75 27.88 -10.97
CA SER A 268 -19.68 28.54 -10.20
C SER A 268 -19.74 30.06 -10.30
N ASP A 269 -19.86 30.74 -9.16
CA ASP A 269 -19.44 32.15 -9.07
C ASP A 269 -17.91 32.23 -9.23
N PRO A 270 -17.36 33.11 -10.08
CA PRO A 270 -15.91 33.22 -10.28
C PRO A 270 -15.15 33.71 -9.05
N GLN A 271 -15.69 34.65 -8.27
CA GLN A 271 -15.01 35.18 -7.08
C GLN A 271 -14.96 34.14 -5.96
N LEU A 272 -15.99 33.30 -5.86
CA LEU A 272 -15.98 32.14 -4.96
C LEU A 272 -15.06 31.02 -5.46
N HIS A 273 -14.93 30.83 -6.78
CA HIS A 273 -13.97 29.90 -7.37
C HIS A 273 -12.53 30.26 -7.01
N ASP A 274 -12.12 31.50 -7.26
CA ASP A 274 -10.79 32.02 -6.91
C ASP A 274 -10.51 31.88 -5.41
N ARG A 275 -11.53 32.09 -4.56
CA ARG A 275 -11.43 31.94 -3.11
C ARG A 275 -11.32 30.48 -2.65
N ALA A 276 -11.97 29.54 -3.33
CA ALA A 276 -11.82 28.12 -3.05
C ALA A 276 -10.44 27.60 -3.48
N ALA A 277 -9.97 27.98 -4.68
CA ALA A 277 -8.64 27.67 -5.17
C ALA A 277 -7.54 28.20 -4.23
N LEU A 278 -7.65 29.48 -3.82
CA LEU A 278 -6.75 30.10 -2.85
C LEU A 278 -6.77 29.39 -1.49
N ALA A 279 -7.96 29.02 -0.98
CA ALA A 279 -8.07 28.31 0.30
C ALA A 279 -7.39 26.93 0.27
N LEU A 280 -7.48 26.18 -0.84
CA LEU A 280 -6.74 24.92 -0.99
C LEU A 280 -5.23 25.15 -1.17
N SER A 281 -4.83 26.18 -1.91
CA SER A 281 -3.43 26.59 -2.07
C SER A 281 -2.78 26.92 -0.73
N GLU A 282 -3.42 27.73 0.11
CA GLU A 282 -2.94 28.06 1.47
C GLU A 282 -2.71 26.81 2.32
N VAL A 283 -3.65 25.86 2.32
CA VAL A 283 -3.51 24.61 3.09
C VAL A 283 -2.40 23.71 2.52
N LEU A 284 -2.26 23.62 1.18
CA LEU A 284 -1.20 22.86 0.52
C LEU A 284 0.19 23.42 0.87
N HIS A 285 0.42 24.71 0.66
CA HIS A 285 1.70 25.37 0.97
C HIS A 285 2.05 25.29 2.45
N LYS A 286 1.05 25.37 3.34
CA LYS A 286 1.23 25.16 4.78
C LYS A 286 1.66 23.72 5.09
N LYS A 287 0.98 22.71 4.52
CA LYS A 287 1.30 21.29 4.76
C LYS A 287 2.65 20.88 4.18
N LEU A 288 3.05 21.42 3.03
CA LEU A 288 4.40 21.25 2.49
C LEU A 288 5.46 21.92 3.39
N ALA A 289 5.18 23.09 3.95
CA ALA A 289 6.06 23.79 4.90
C ALA A 289 6.07 23.20 6.33
N GLU A 290 5.16 22.27 6.64
CA GLU A 290 5.21 21.40 7.82
C GLU A 290 6.06 20.15 7.50
N ARG A 291 5.79 19.47 6.37
CA ARG A 291 6.54 18.29 5.89
C ARG A 291 8.04 18.56 5.72
N SER A 292 8.46 19.77 5.34
CA SER A 292 9.89 20.12 5.19
C SER A 292 10.64 20.38 6.51
N LYS A 293 9.99 20.22 7.67
CA LYS A 293 10.59 20.44 9.01
C LYS A 293 10.63 19.18 9.88
N GLU A 294 9.80 18.20 9.59
CA GLU A 294 9.78 16.91 10.29
C GLU A 294 10.62 15.89 9.52
N GLU A 295 11.52 15.16 10.19
CA GLU A 295 12.21 14.03 9.57
C GLU A 295 11.19 12.97 9.12
N ARG A 296 11.42 12.31 7.98
CA ARG A 296 10.41 11.54 7.23
C ARG A 296 9.59 10.56 8.10
N GLY A 297 8.36 10.96 8.49
CA GLY A 297 7.43 10.04 9.16
C GLY A 297 6.26 10.69 9.90
N GLY A 298 5.40 11.44 9.20
CA GLY A 298 4.23 12.11 9.81
C GLY A 298 2.89 11.68 9.20
N GLU A 299 2.03 11.01 9.99
CA GLU A 299 0.65 10.64 9.58
C GLU A 299 -0.22 11.88 9.23
N MET A 300 0.14 13.06 9.75
CA MET A 300 -0.61 14.32 9.56
C MET A 300 -0.65 14.86 8.13
N TRP A 301 0.18 14.37 7.21
CA TRP A 301 0.07 14.70 5.78
C TRP A 301 -1.30 14.26 5.21
N TRP A 302 -1.75 13.07 5.61
CA TRP A 302 -2.92 12.39 5.05
C TRP A 302 -4.28 12.99 5.43
N GLN A 303 -4.36 13.84 6.46
CA GLN A 303 -5.66 14.35 6.93
C GLN A 303 -6.33 15.33 5.97
N ASN A 304 -5.54 16.18 5.29
CA ASN A 304 -6.08 17.23 4.40
C ASN A 304 -5.81 16.93 2.91
N TYR A 305 -4.78 16.17 2.61
CA TYR A 305 -4.38 15.85 1.24
C TYR A 305 -5.51 15.23 0.36
N PRO A 306 -6.40 14.34 0.86
CA PRO A 306 -7.52 13.81 0.06
C PRO A 306 -8.51 14.85 -0.48
N TYR A 307 -8.65 16.01 0.17
CA TYR A 307 -9.50 17.11 -0.31
C TYR A 307 -8.75 18.01 -1.31
N ILE A 308 -7.42 18.05 -1.22
CA ILE A 308 -6.56 18.85 -2.11
C ILE A 308 -6.28 18.10 -3.42
N ARG A 309 -5.96 16.79 -3.37
CA ARG A 309 -5.41 16.02 -4.50
C ARG A 309 -6.22 16.14 -5.80
N HIS A 310 -7.55 16.07 -5.69
CA HIS A 310 -8.46 16.11 -6.84
C HIS A 310 -8.47 17.49 -7.52
N ASN A 311 -8.13 18.54 -6.77
CA ASN A 311 -8.13 19.94 -7.19
C ASN A 311 -6.71 20.49 -7.44
N LEU A 312 -5.67 19.62 -7.43
CA LEU A 312 -4.27 20.06 -7.59
C LEU A 312 -4.03 20.87 -8.88
N ALA A 313 -4.72 20.55 -9.98
CA ALA A 313 -4.61 21.32 -11.23
C ALA A 313 -5.38 22.65 -11.25
N VAL A 314 -6.23 22.91 -10.25
CA VAL A 314 -6.83 24.24 -10.01
C VAL A 314 -5.84 25.15 -9.26
N ILE A 315 -4.94 24.55 -8.49
CA ILE A 315 -3.89 25.24 -7.70
C ILE A 315 -2.60 25.40 -8.51
N VAL A 316 -2.26 24.39 -9.31
CA VAL A 316 -1.00 24.24 -10.06
C VAL A 316 -1.35 23.96 -11.52
N PRO A 317 -1.57 24.99 -12.36
CA PRO A 317 -2.32 24.87 -13.61
C PRO A 317 -1.54 24.31 -14.82
N ASP A 318 -0.23 24.12 -14.70
CA ASP A 318 0.67 23.65 -15.75
C ASP A 318 1.93 22.95 -15.18
N ILE A 319 2.74 22.38 -16.07
CA ILE A 319 3.96 21.63 -15.70
C ILE A 319 4.97 22.57 -15.06
N GLU A 320 5.14 23.75 -15.64
CA GLU A 320 6.06 24.79 -15.21
C GLU A 320 5.76 25.26 -13.78
N SER A 321 4.48 25.42 -13.42
CA SER A 321 4.05 25.70 -12.04
C SER A 321 4.33 24.55 -11.07
N TYR A 322 4.27 23.29 -11.53
CA TYR A 322 4.59 22.12 -10.70
C TYR A 322 6.11 21.97 -10.50
N GLU A 323 6.91 22.24 -11.54
CA GLU A 323 8.37 22.33 -11.44
C GLU A 323 8.78 23.44 -10.47
N GLU A 324 8.15 24.63 -10.51
CA GLU A 324 8.41 25.68 -9.52
C GLU A 324 8.02 25.26 -8.10
N LEU A 325 6.85 24.63 -7.91
CA LEU A 325 6.42 24.11 -6.60
C LEU A 325 7.42 23.10 -6.02
N VAL A 326 7.95 22.20 -6.84
CA VAL A 326 8.99 21.24 -6.43
C VAL A 326 10.28 21.97 -6.05
N CYS A 327 10.72 22.96 -6.82
CA CYS A 327 11.88 23.79 -6.47
C CYS A 327 11.68 24.61 -5.17
N GLN A 328 10.45 24.99 -4.82
CA GLN A 328 10.13 25.66 -3.55
C GLN A 328 10.16 24.70 -2.34
N TYR A 329 9.98 23.39 -2.54
CA TYR A 329 9.89 22.39 -1.46
C TYR A 329 10.79 21.16 -1.71
N PRO A 330 12.11 21.26 -1.44
CA PRO A 330 13.04 20.13 -1.50
C PRO A 330 12.54 18.91 -0.70
N GLY A 331 12.66 17.72 -1.28
CA GLY A 331 12.06 16.47 -0.75
C GLY A 331 10.62 16.22 -1.21
N LEU A 332 10.00 17.12 -1.97
CA LEU A 332 8.81 16.79 -2.77
C LEU A 332 9.17 15.88 -3.96
N GLU A 333 10.41 15.99 -4.47
CA GLU A 333 10.97 15.18 -5.56
C GLU A 333 10.90 13.66 -5.32
N GLU A 334 10.89 13.24 -4.06
CA GLU A 334 10.86 11.84 -3.62
C GLU A 334 9.43 11.31 -3.40
N ASN A 335 8.41 11.99 -3.94
CA ASN A 335 7.00 11.64 -3.78
C ASN A 335 6.27 11.58 -5.13
N ASP A 336 6.40 10.43 -5.81
CA ASP A 336 5.72 10.14 -7.07
C ASP A 336 4.19 10.19 -6.97
N GLU A 337 3.60 9.89 -5.80
CA GLU A 337 2.15 9.92 -5.59
C GLU A 337 1.57 11.31 -5.82
N MET A 338 2.23 12.37 -5.32
CA MET A 338 1.74 13.74 -5.53
C MET A 338 1.89 14.19 -7.00
N TYR A 339 2.90 13.69 -7.71
CA TYR A 339 3.02 13.96 -9.14
C TYR A 339 1.91 13.27 -9.95
N GLU A 340 1.63 11.98 -9.69
CA GLU A 340 0.56 11.26 -10.41
C GLU A 340 -0.85 11.76 -10.03
N ASP A 341 -1.10 12.16 -8.78
CA ASP A 341 -2.36 12.82 -8.39
C ASP A 341 -2.53 14.19 -9.07
N TRP A 342 -1.47 15.02 -9.13
CA TRP A 342 -1.50 16.29 -9.88
C TRP A 342 -1.74 16.06 -11.37
N LYS A 343 -0.98 15.15 -11.98
CA LYS A 343 -1.08 14.75 -13.40
C LYS A 343 -2.48 14.22 -13.74
N LYS A 344 -3.08 13.44 -12.83
CA LYS A 344 -4.47 12.97 -12.94
C LYS A 344 -5.45 14.14 -12.86
N SER A 345 -5.34 15.02 -11.87
CA SER A 345 -6.16 16.23 -11.72
C SER A 345 -6.07 17.12 -12.98
N PHE A 346 -4.88 17.27 -13.54
CA PHE A 346 -4.62 18.07 -14.75
C PHE A 346 -5.23 17.44 -16.01
N ILE A 347 -5.07 16.12 -16.19
CA ILE A 347 -5.73 15.37 -17.27
C ILE A 347 -7.25 15.50 -17.18
N ASP A 348 -7.82 15.29 -16.00
CA ASP A 348 -9.27 15.32 -15.79
C ASP A 348 -9.82 16.76 -15.99
N LEU A 349 -9.07 17.80 -15.60
CA LEU A 349 -9.37 19.20 -15.91
C LEU A 349 -9.31 19.51 -17.41
N ARG A 350 -8.27 19.07 -18.13
CA ARG A 350 -8.13 19.28 -19.58
C ARG A 350 -9.19 18.53 -20.40
N LEU A 351 -9.55 17.32 -19.99
CA LEU A 351 -10.65 16.56 -20.60
C LEU A 351 -12.00 17.27 -20.40
N LYS A 352 -12.25 17.83 -19.22
CA LYS A 352 -13.43 18.66 -18.92
C LYS A 352 -13.48 19.92 -19.79
N GLU A 353 -12.41 20.70 -19.84
CA GLU A 353 -12.31 21.90 -20.70
C GLU A 353 -12.60 21.59 -22.17
N SER A 354 -12.04 20.49 -22.68
CA SER A 354 -12.28 20.06 -24.06
C SER A 354 -13.70 19.56 -24.30
N ALA A 355 -14.33 18.90 -23.33
CA ALA A 355 -15.67 18.35 -23.48
C ALA A 355 -16.77 19.43 -23.44
N LEU A 356 -16.57 20.49 -22.63
CA LEU A 356 -17.46 21.66 -22.57
C LEU A 356 -17.48 22.51 -23.85
N GLN A 357 -16.58 22.26 -24.79
CA GLN A 357 -16.60 22.89 -26.13
C GLN A 357 -17.49 22.13 -27.13
N GLU A 358 -17.88 20.89 -26.81
CA GLU A 358 -18.57 19.96 -27.73
C GLU A 358 -20.00 19.61 -27.29
N VAL A 359 -20.27 19.65 -25.98
CA VAL A 359 -21.53 19.27 -25.33
C VAL A 359 -21.95 20.35 -24.34
N ASP A 360 -23.24 20.74 -24.39
CA ASP A 360 -23.85 21.66 -23.43
C ASP A 360 -23.91 21.01 -22.03
N PRO A 361 -23.38 21.63 -20.97
CA PRO A 361 -23.29 21.00 -19.65
C PRO A 361 -24.64 20.70 -18.99
N SER A 362 -25.72 21.37 -19.40
CA SER A 362 -27.06 21.20 -18.80
C SER A 362 -27.63 19.78 -18.97
N VAL A 363 -27.14 19.01 -19.95
CA VAL A 363 -27.50 17.59 -20.13
C VAL A 363 -27.12 16.73 -18.92
N LEU A 364 -26.16 17.16 -18.11
CA LEU A 364 -25.74 16.47 -16.89
C LEU A 364 -26.78 16.61 -15.77
N GLY A 365 -27.55 17.70 -15.75
CA GLY A 365 -28.72 17.84 -14.88
C GLY A 365 -29.74 16.76 -15.19
N LEU A 366 -30.16 16.68 -16.45
CA LEU A 366 -31.10 15.66 -16.95
C LEU A 366 -30.64 14.23 -16.67
N LEU A 367 -29.36 13.93 -16.91
CA LEU A 367 -28.79 12.61 -16.64
C LEU A 367 -28.74 12.28 -15.15
N ARG A 368 -28.43 13.25 -14.28
CA ARG A 368 -28.47 13.07 -12.81
C ARG A 368 -29.89 12.90 -12.28
N GLU A 369 -30.86 13.65 -12.80
CA GLU A 369 -32.29 13.51 -12.49
C GLU A 369 -32.85 12.15 -12.92
N ALA A 370 -32.33 11.58 -14.00
CA ALA A 370 -32.64 10.23 -14.48
C ALA A 370 -31.83 9.11 -13.81
N ASP A 371 -31.18 9.37 -12.66
CA ASP A 371 -30.31 8.43 -11.93
C ASP A 371 -29.11 7.88 -12.75
N VAL A 372 -28.60 8.56 -13.77
CA VAL A 372 -27.37 8.13 -14.49
C VAL A 372 -26.12 8.59 -13.73
N SER A 373 -25.27 7.65 -13.35
CA SER A 373 -24.02 7.87 -12.59
C SER A 373 -22.73 7.69 -13.39
N CYS A 374 -22.75 6.99 -14.52
CA CYS A 374 -21.67 7.03 -15.51
C CYS A 374 -22.16 6.69 -16.91
N LEU A 375 -21.42 7.18 -17.91
CA LEU A 375 -21.52 6.83 -19.31
C LEU A 375 -20.12 6.48 -19.82
N ASP A 376 -19.82 5.19 -19.88
CA ASP A 376 -18.63 4.68 -20.56
C ASP A 376 -18.94 4.55 -22.06
N ILE A 377 -18.24 5.33 -22.89
CA ILE A 377 -18.56 5.51 -24.31
C ILE A 377 -17.34 5.18 -25.17
N GLU A 378 -17.40 4.12 -25.96
CA GLU A 378 -16.32 3.70 -26.88
C GLU A 378 -16.66 4.10 -28.32
N VAL A 379 -15.77 4.86 -28.98
CA VAL A 379 -15.96 5.41 -30.34
C VAL A 379 -14.92 4.88 -31.35
N GLY A 380 -14.48 3.64 -31.16
CA GLY A 380 -13.45 3.01 -31.97
C GLY A 380 -12.05 3.57 -31.71
N GLN A 381 -11.12 3.32 -32.65
CA GLN A 381 -9.70 3.60 -32.43
C GLN A 381 -9.40 5.12 -32.52
N MET A 382 -9.25 5.73 -31.35
CA MET A 382 -8.77 7.11 -31.17
C MET A 382 -7.24 7.19 -31.33
N TYR A 383 -6.74 8.34 -31.80
CA TYR A 383 -5.31 8.57 -32.04
C TYR A 383 -4.91 10.05 -31.97
N VAL A 384 -3.63 10.32 -31.73
CA VAL A 384 -2.99 11.65 -31.86
C VAL A 384 -2.09 11.67 -33.09
N LYS A 385 -2.12 12.78 -33.85
CA LYS A 385 -1.33 12.99 -35.07
C LYS A 385 0.00 13.70 -34.79
N TYR A 386 1.05 13.21 -35.44
CA TYR A 386 2.37 13.82 -35.46
C TYR A 386 2.93 13.90 -36.88
N THR A 387 3.51 15.04 -37.24
CA THR A 387 4.35 15.24 -38.45
C THR A 387 5.85 15.21 -38.13
N SER A 388 6.20 15.01 -36.86
CA SER A 388 7.56 15.03 -36.35
C SER A 388 7.74 13.89 -35.36
N LYS A 389 8.81 13.13 -35.57
CA LYS A 389 9.25 12.01 -34.72
C LYS A 389 9.79 12.50 -33.37
N ALA A 390 10.40 13.69 -33.36
CA ALA A 390 10.92 14.32 -32.14
C ALA A 390 9.78 14.77 -31.21
N ASP A 391 8.71 15.34 -31.77
CA ASP A 391 7.51 15.76 -31.04
C ASP A 391 6.84 14.55 -30.38
N LEU A 392 6.66 13.46 -31.15
CA LEU A 392 6.13 12.18 -30.66
C LEU A 392 6.96 11.63 -29.49
N TYR A 393 8.29 11.66 -29.60
CA TYR A 393 9.17 11.18 -28.54
C TYR A 393 9.21 12.12 -27.32
N SER A 394 9.09 13.44 -27.51
CA SER A 394 9.01 14.40 -26.42
C SER A 394 7.73 14.22 -25.62
N ASP A 395 6.59 14.06 -26.28
CA ASP A 395 5.29 13.84 -25.64
C ASP A 395 5.19 12.48 -24.93
N LEU A 396 5.69 11.41 -25.57
CA LEU A 396 5.80 10.10 -24.91
C LEU A 396 6.70 10.17 -23.68
N LYS A 397 7.85 10.87 -23.74
CA LYS A 397 8.68 11.11 -22.55
C LYS A 397 7.90 11.88 -21.48
N LYS A 398 7.24 12.99 -21.82
CA LYS A 398 6.49 13.82 -20.85
C LYS A 398 5.39 13.05 -20.10
N TYR A 399 4.69 12.13 -20.77
CA TYR A 399 3.56 11.41 -20.17
C TYR A 399 3.98 10.16 -19.37
N PHE A 400 4.98 9.42 -19.86
CA PHE A 400 5.43 8.15 -19.28
C PHE A 400 6.69 8.27 -18.41
N ILE A 401 7.36 9.42 -18.36
CA ILE A 401 8.55 9.63 -17.52
C ILE A 401 8.36 10.92 -16.74
N SER A 402 8.25 10.81 -15.41
CA SER A 402 8.16 11.97 -14.53
C SER A 402 9.32 12.96 -14.81
N PRO A 403 9.05 14.26 -14.99
CA PRO A 403 10.10 15.25 -15.27
C PRO A 403 11.07 15.43 -14.09
N ILE A 404 10.61 15.05 -12.90
CA ILE A 404 11.34 15.16 -11.63
C ILE A 404 12.11 13.87 -11.31
N GLY A 405 11.75 12.76 -11.96
CA GLY A 405 12.56 11.56 -12.05
C GLY A 405 13.82 11.78 -12.89
N GLY A 406 14.79 12.52 -12.33
CA GLY A 406 16.16 12.54 -12.85
C GLY A 406 16.78 11.14 -12.82
N GLU A 407 17.90 10.95 -13.53
CA GLU A 407 18.54 9.63 -13.75
C GLU A 407 19.01 8.89 -12.46
N ASN A 408 18.74 9.44 -11.27
CA ASN A 408 19.03 8.87 -9.96
C ASN A 408 17.78 8.49 -9.13
N SER A 409 16.56 8.69 -9.63
CA SER A 409 15.33 8.25 -8.93
C SER A 409 15.09 6.74 -8.99
N GLU A 410 16.07 5.96 -9.47
CA GLU A 410 16.08 4.49 -9.54
C GLU A 410 16.11 3.78 -8.15
N SER A 411 15.81 4.48 -7.05
CA SER A 411 16.22 4.12 -5.69
C SER A 411 15.08 3.85 -4.69
N SER A 412 14.17 2.92 -5.02
CA SER A 412 13.46 2.15 -3.98
C SER A 412 12.89 0.78 -4.45
N PHE A 413 12.24 0.71 -5.62
CA PHE A 413 11.51 -0.50 -6.05
C PHE A 413 12.31 -1.51 -6.92
N ASN A 414 13.54 -1.19 -7.32
CA ASN A 414 14.38 -2.02 -8.21
C ASN A 414 14.91 -3.35 -7.59
N ALA A 415 14.30 -3.85 -6.52
CA ALA A 415 14.69 -5.08 -5.82
C ALA A 415 14.23 -6.39 -6.50
N LEU A 416 13.39 -6.31 -7.54
CA LEU A 416 12.68 -7.47 -8.13
C LEU A 416 12.90 -7.70 -9.64
N GLY A 417 13.67 -6.85 -10.32
CA GLY A 417 14.06 -7.06 -11.72
C GLY A 417 13.10 -6.51 -12.79
N TYR A 418 12.17 -5.61 -12.43
CA TYR A 418 11.36 -4.84 -13.36
C TYR A 418 12.21 -3.89 -14.22
N ARG A 419 11.71 -3.50 -15.39
CA ARG A 419 12.35 -2.51 -16.30
C ARG A 419 11.81 -1.11 -16.00
N SER A 420 12.67 -0.10 -15.99
CA SER A 420 12.26 1.31 -15.82
C SER A 420 11.56 1.86 -17.05
N ASP A 421 10.68 2.85 -16.85
CA ASP A 421 9.94 3.54 -17.93
C ASP A 421 10.87 4.10 -19.02
N SER A 422 12.04 4.64 -18.63
CA SER A 422 13.08 5.09 -19.55
C SER A 422 13.60 3.97 -20.46
N ASN A 423 13.82 2.78 -19.91
CA ASN A 423 14.30 1.62 -20.68
C ASN A 423 13.21 1.05 -21.59
N ILE A 424 11.95 0.99 -21.12
CA ILE A 424 10.80 0.57 -21.93
C ILE A 424 10.60 1.54 -23.11
N LEU A 425 10.57 2.85 -22.85
CA LEU A 425 10.41 3.87 -23.89
C LEU A 425 11.52 3.82 -24.94
N GLN A 426 12.77 3.56 -24.54
CA GLN A 426 13.86 3.38 -25.51
C GLN A 426 13.74 2.06 -26.28
N GLU A 427 13.89 0.94 -25.57
CA GLU A 427 14.16 -0.36 -26.18
C GLU A 427 12.96 -0.97 -26.90
N ASP A 428 11.75 -0.71 -26.41
CA ASP A 428 10.52 -1.30 -26.94
C ASP A 428 9.77 -0.36 -27.89
N ILE A 429 10.00 0.96 -27.83
CA ILE A 429 9.27 1.96 -28.64
C ILE A 429 10.20 2.74 -29.56
N ILE A 430 11.11 3.58 -29.02
CA ILE A 430 11.96 4.48 -29.81
C ILE A 430 12.90 3.70 -30.74
N GLY A 431 13.70 2.79 -30.20
CA GLY A 431 14.69 2.01 -30.94
C GLY A 431 14.09 1.15 -32.06
N PRO A 432 12.96 0.44 -31.85
CA PRO A 432 12.24 -0.29 -32.89
C PRO A 432 11.58 0.63 -33.94
N LEU A 433 10.91 1.72 -33.53
CA LEU A 433 10.28 2.67 -34.46
C LEU A 433 11.33 3.37 -35.33
N ASP A 434 12.54 3.61 -34.80
CA ASP A 434 13.71 4.09 -35.54
C ASP A 434 14.14 3.17 -36.67
N ARG A 435 14.11 1.86 -36.45
CA ARG A 435 14.42 0.84 -37.49
C ARG A 435 13.30 0.83 -38.52
N LEU A 436 12.04 0.82 -38.08
CA LEU A 436 10.88 0.81 -38.97
C LEU A 436 10.86 2.00 -39.93
N THR A 437 11.16 3.21 -39.45
CA THR A 437 11.26 4.43 -40.28
C THR A 437 12.40 4.40 -41.30
N LYS A 438 13.38 3.49 -41.18
CA LYS A 438 14.49 3.31 -42.13
C LYS A 438 14.21 2.23 -43.18
N GLU A 439 13.21 1.36 -42.94
CA GLU A 439 12.78 0.31 -43.87
C GLU A 439 11.69 0.78 -44.86
N LEU A 440 10.84 1.72 -44.42
CA LEU A 440 9.67 2.23 -45.17
C LEU A 440 10.04 3.05 -46.41
N ARG A 441 9.54 2.65 -47.58
CA ARG A 441 9.69 3.41 -48.85
C ARG A 441 8.64 4.52 -48.98
N PRO A 442 8.86 5.56 -49.79
CA PRO A 442 7.85 6.59 -50.06
C PRO A 442 6.54 5.98 -50.58
N GLY A 443 5.41 6.39 -50.01
CA GLY A 443 4.09 5.84 -50.27
C GLY A 443 3.71 4.61 -49.42
N GLU A 444 4.63 4.02 -48.65
CA GLU A 444 4.32 2.87 -47.79
C GLU A 444 3.74 3.27 -46.43
N TYR A 445 2.83 2.44 -45.93
CA TYR A 445 2.20 2.53 -44.61
C TYR A 445 2.40 1.21 -43.85
N ARG A 446 2.70 1.30 -42.55
CA ARG A 446 2.94 0.14 -41.68
C ARG A 446 2.62 0.49 -40.22
N THR A 447 1.79 -0.32 -39.59
CA THR A 447 1.51 -0.24 -38.15
C THR A 447 2.70 -0.77 -37.37
N PHE A 448 3.09 -0.04 -36.32
CA PHE A 448 4.04 -0.46 -35.29
C PHE A 448 3.29 -0.88 -34.02
N MET A 449 3.76 -1.94 -33.37
CA MET A 449 3.35 -2.38 -32.03
C MET A 449 4.61 -2.74 -31.23
N PRO A 450 4.77 -2.27 -29.98
CA PRO A 450 5.82 -2.74 -29.08
C PRO A 450 5.50 -4.16 -28.59
N LYS A 451 6.52 -4.90 -28.10
CA LYS A 451 6.41 -6.32 -27.73
C LYS A 451 5.25 -6.63 -26.77
N GLY A 452 5.08 -5.83 -25.71
CA GLY A 452 3.99 -6.02 -24.74
C GLY A 452 2.59 -5.76 -25.31
N ALA A 453 2.47 -5.16 -26.50
CA ALA A 453 1.20 -5.04 -27.22
C ALA A 453 0.96 -6.22 -28.21
N GLU A 454 1.99 -6.98 -28.58
CA GLU A 454 1.85 -8.18 -29.44
C GLU A 454 1.32 -9.39 -28.67
N TYR A 455 1.57 -9.47 -27.35
CA TYR A 455 1.17 -10.59 -26.49
C TYR A 455 0.33 -10.12 -25.29
N PRO A 456 -1.01 -10.26 -25.33
CA PRO A 456 -1.90 -9.91 -24.22
C PRO A 456 -1.59 -10.67 -22.91
N ASP A 457 -0.96 -11.84 -23.02
CA ASP A 457 -0.60 -12.72 -21.90
C ASP A 457 0.83 -12.48 -21.37
N ALA A 458 1.43 -11.32 -21.66
CA ALA A 458 2.76 -10.91 -21.17
C ALA A 458 2.72 -9.72 -20.16
N PRO A 459 1.92 -9.78 -19.07
CA PRO A 459 1.71 -8.63 -18.18
C PRO A 459 2.96 -8.20 -17.41
N TYR A 460 3.83 -9.15 -17.05
CA TYR A 460 4.92 -8.96 -16.08
C TYR A 460 6.03 -7.98 -16.51
N GLU A 461 6.21 -7.70 -17.80
CA GLU A 461 7.29 -6.78 -18.24
C GLU A 461 6.96 -5.30 -18.02
N TYR A 462 5.67 -4.93 -17.93
CA TYR A 462 5.20 -3.55 -17.67
C TYR A 462 4.39 -3.44 -16.36
N GLU A 463 4.34 -4.48 -15.52
CA GLU A 463 3.69 -4.43 -14.20
C GLU A 463 4.47 -3.51 -13.24
N GLY A 464 3.76 -2.58 -12.59
CA GLY A 464 4.38 -1.57 -11.72
C GLY A 464 5.10 -0.44 -12.47
N THR A 465 4.87 -0.27 -13.78
CA THR A 465 5.47 0.78 -14.61
C THR A 465 4.38 1.71 -15.18
N SER A 466 4.71 2.91 -15.64
CA SER A 466 3.67 3.80 -16.21
C SER A 466 3.12 3.30 -17.56
N PHE A 467 3.78 2.28 -18.15
CA PHE A 467 3.32 1.56 -19.33
C PHE A 467 2.32 0.43 -19.00
N GLU A 468 1.99 0.16 -17.73
CA GLU A 468 1.02 -0.88 -17.36
C GLU A 468 -0.34 -0.66 -18.05
N GLY A 469 -0.92 -1.72 -18.61
CA GLY A 469 -2.17 -1.68 -19.38
C GLY A 469 -2.12 -0.91 -20.71
N SER A 470 -1.05 -0.15 -20.97
CA SER A 470 -0.93 0.77 -22.11
C SER A 470 -0.50 0.06 -23.39
N ALA A 471 -1.42 -0.70 -23.98
CA ALA A 471 -1.20 -1.29 -25.31
C ALA A 471 -1.14 -0.19 -26.39
N ILE A 472 0.08 0.22 -26.72
CA ILE A 472 0.43 1.26 -27.70
C ILE A 472 0.40 0.69 -29.13
N THR A 473 -0.02 1.54 -30.07
CA THR A 473 0.00 1.32 -31.52
C THR A 473 0.49 2.59 -32.20
N ILE A 474 1.41 2.51 -33.16
CA ILE A 474 1.88 3.69 -33.91
C ILE A 474 1.79 3.40 -35.40
N ASP A 475 0.76 3.94 -36.05
CA ASP A 475 0.63 3.88 -37.50
C ASP A 475 1.63 4.84 -38.15
N VAL A 476 2.51 4.31 -39.00
CA VAL A 476 3.54 5.08 -39.71
C VAL A 476 3.23 5.12 -41.20
N MET A 477 3.21 6.31 -41.79
CA MET A 477 3.09 6.51 -43.23
C MET A 477 4.24 7.37 -43.74
N ASN A 478 4.99 6.85 -44.71
CA ASN A 478 5.98 7.60 -45.46
C ASN A 478 5.28 8.26 -46.65
N GLN A 479 5.19 9.59 -46.66
CA GLN A 479 4.52 10.38 -47.68
C GLN A 479 5.33 10.34 -49.00
N GLU A 480 4.69 10.63 -50.14
CA GLU A 480 5.38 10.63 -51.45
C GLU A 480 6.55 11.64 -51.53
N ASN A 481 6.52 12.68 -50.70
CA ASN A 481 7.60 13.67 -50.58
C ASN A 481 8.73 13.27 -49.60
N GLY A 482 8.68 12.05 -49.03
CA GLY A 482 9.66 11.53 -48.06
C GLY A 482 9.49 12.04 -46.63
N ALA A 483 8.44 12.82 -46.32
CA ALA A 483 8.09 13.18 -44.95
C ALA A 483 7.34 12.03 -44.27
N PHE A 484 7.47 11.90 -42.95
CA PHE A 484 6.72 10.91 -42.18
C PHE A 484 5.54 11.54 -41.43
N THR A 485 4.41 10.83 -41.43
CA THR A 485 3.28 11.11 -40.55
C THR A 485 3.04 9.92 -39.65
N TYR A 486 2.89 10.16 -38.35
CA TYR A 486 2.65 9.17 -37.31
C TYR A 486 1.26 9.35 -36.71
N ALA A 487 0.62 8.24 -36.39
CA ALA A 487 -0.67 8.16 -35.73
C ALA A 487 -0.55 7.27 -34.49
N LEU A 488 -0.32 7.90 -33.34
CA LEU A 488 -0.21 7.22 -32.05
C LEU A 488 -1.62 6.91 -31.52
N GLY A 489 -1.95 5.63 -31.33
CA GLY A 489 -3.13 5.18 -30.59
C GLY A 489 -2.69 4.37 -29.37
N ILE A 490 -3.39 4.53 -28.25
CA ILE A 490 -3.20 3.73 -27.03
C ILE A 490 -4.57 3.16 -26.66
N ARG A 491 -4.63 1.89 -26.26
CA ARG A 491 -5.89 1.17 -25.99
C ARG A 491 -6.74 1.84 -24.90
N GLY A 492 -8.05 1.84 -25.10
CA GLY A 492 -9.01 2.45 -24.18
C GLY A 492 -8.88 3.97 -24.14
N ASP A 493 -9.23 4.57 -23.01
CA ASP A 493 -9.22 6.03 -22.86
C ASP A 493 -7.84 6.64 -22.59
N VAL A 494 -6.80 5.80 -22.45
CA VAL A 494 -5.42 6.23 -22.18
C VAL A 494 -4.91 7.19 -23.27
N ILE A 495 -5.28 6.98 -24.55
CA ILE A 495 -4.89 7.90 -25.64
C ILE A 495 -5.44 9.31 -25.46
N SER A 496 -6.64 9.46 -24.89
CA SER A 496 -7.25 10.76 -24.65
C SER A 496 -6.72 11.40 -23.38
N ARG A 497 -6.40 10.60 -22.35
CA ARG A 497 -5.68 11.06 -21.15
C ARG A 497 -4.30 11.61 -21.55
N PHE A 498 -3.58 10.88 -22.38
CA PHE A 498 -2.32 11.30 -23.01
C PHE A 498 -2.49 12.60 -23.81
N ALA A 499 -3.47 12.65 -24.73
CA ALA A 499 -3.72 13.81 -25.59
C ALA A 499 -4.05 15.08 -24.79
N ALA A 500 -4.86 14.94 -23.72
CA ALA A 500 -5.20 16.02 -22.81
C ALA A 500 -3.97 16.54 -22.03
N PHE A 501 -3.10 15.64 -21.55
CA PHE A 501 -1.85 15.99 -20.87
C PHE A 501 -0.88 16.76 -21.79
N VAL A 502 -0.71 16.32 -23.03
CA VAL A 502 0.24 16.94 -23.99
C VAL A 502 -0.38 18.07 -24.84
N GLY A 503 -1.63 18.46 -24.54
CA GLY A 503 -2.31 19.57 -25.21
C GLY A 503 -2.58 19.36 -26.71
N LYS A 504 -2.87 18.12 -27.14
CA LYS A 504 -3.10 17.78 -28.56
C LYS A 504 -4.52 17.26 -28.82
N PRO A 505 -5.09 17.52 -30.01
CA PRO A 505 -6.42 17.05 -30.37
C PRO A 505 -6.44 15.54 -30.68
N VAL A 506 -7.45 14.85 -30.15
CA VAL A 506 -7.75 13.45 -30.50
C VAL A 506 -8.49 13.38 -31.83
N GLY A 507 -8.06 12.48 -32.71
CA GLY A 507 -8.77 12.08 -33.93
C GLY A 507 -9.32 10.64 -33.85
N LEU A 508 -10.10 10.26 -34.86
CA LEU A 508 -10.55 8.87 -35.10
C LEU A 508 -9.80 8.29 -36.29
N LEU A 509 -9.08 7.18 -36.10
CA LEU A 509 -8.10 6.65 -37.06
C LEU A 509 -8.76 6.22 -38.38
N LYS A 510 -9.99 5.74 -38.28
CA LYS A 510 -10.92 5.48 -39.38
C LYS A 510 -12.23 6.17 -39.07
N SER A 511 -13.07 6.41 -40.08
CA SER A 511 -14.42 6.95 -39.88
C SER A 511 -15.30 5.92 -39.16
N THR A 512 -15.30 5.95 -37.82
CA THR A 512 -16.11 5.07 -37.00
C THR A 512 -17.60 5.37 -37.20
N THR A 513 -18.37 4.36 -37.63
CA THR A 513 -19.82 4.47 -37.86
C THR A 513 -20.67 3.94 -36.71
N GLN A 514 -20.07 3.60 -35.55
CA GLN A 514 -20.81 3.14 -34.37
C GLN A 514 -20.12 3.51 -33.05
N ALA A 515 -20.91 3.81 -32.01
CA ALA A 515 -20.44 4.00 -30.65
C ALA A 515 -21.09 2.96 -29.72
N TYR A 516 -20.33 2.40 -28.79
CA TYR A 516 -20.88 1.62 -27.67
C TYR A 516 -21.03 2.53 -26.46
N VAL A 517 -22.13 2.38 -25.72
CA VAL A 517 -22.48 3.21 -24.57
C VAL A 517 -22.94 2.31 -23.44
N ARG A 518 -22.20 2.28 -22.33
CA ARG A 518 -22.56 1.55 -21.11
C ARG A 518 -22.99 2.53 -20.03
N ILE A 519 -24.22 2.36 -19.56
CA ILE A 519 -24.91 3.22 -18.61
C ILE A 519 -24.76 2.61 -17.21
N GLY A 520 -24.13 3.32 -16.28
CA GLY A 520 -24.09 2.95 -14.86
C GLY A 520 -25.12 3.74 -14.06
N ILE A 521 -26.06 3.05 -13.41
CA ILE A 521 -27.20 3.68 -12.73
C ILE A 521 -26.90 3.93 -11.24
N ALA A 522 -27.37 5.07 -10.75
CA ALA A 522 -27.09 5.63 -9.45
C ALA A 522 -27.94 4.96 -8.34
N THR A 523 -27.35 4.03 -7.61
CA THR A 523 -27.90 3.60 -6.31
C THR A 523 -27.79 4.68 -5.21
N ARG A 524 -27.46 5.94 -5.56
CA ARG A 524 -26.98 6.98 -4.61
C ARG A 524 -28.08 7.40 -3.61
N ASN A 525 -29.34 7.45 -4.05
CA ASN A 525 -30.51 7.76 -3.20
C ASN A 525 -31.37 6.52 -2.86
N ASN A 526 -31.13 5.38 -3.51
CA ASN A 526 -31.97 4.17 -3.46
C ASN A 526 -31.27 2.96 -2.81
N LYS A 527 -30.30 3.18 -1.90
CA LYS A 527 -29.94 2.15 -0.92
C LYS A 527 -31.08 2.00 0.08
N ALA A 528 -32.06 1.16 -0.27
CA ALA A 528 -33.12 0.76 0.63
C ALA A 528 -32.54 0.29 1.97
N THR A 529 -33.13 0.73 3.08
CA THR A 529 -32.64 0.36 4.42
C THR A 529 -32.67 -1.15 4.61
N ALA A 530 -31.87 -1.69 5.53
CA ALA A 530 -31.89 -3.13 5.82
C ALA A 530 -33.31 -3.65 6.15
N GLU A 531 -34.12 -2.82 6.81
CA GLU A 531 -35.55 -3.07 7.07
C GLU A 531 -36.40 -3.03 5.79
N GLN A 532 -36.23 -2.04 4.89
CA GLN A 532 -36.95 -1.96 3.62
C GLN A 532 -36.61 -3.13 2.68
N LEU A 533 -35.34 -3.56 2.65
CA LEU A 533 -34.91 -4.76 1.92
C LEU A 533 -35.56 -6.01 2.52
N GLU A 534 -35.42 -6.22 3.83
CA GLU A 534 -35.98 -7.40 4.51
C GLU A 534 -37.50 -7.49 4.33
N ASN A 535 -38.23 -6.38 4.47
CA ASN A 535 -39.68 -6.34 4.23
C ASN A 535 -40.04 -6.71 2.78
N GLN A 536 -39.28 -6.25 1.78
CA GLN A 536 -39.50 -6.64 0.37
C GLN A 536 -39.18 -8.12 0.14
N TYR A 537 -38.13 -8.66 0.75
CA TYR A 537 -37.79 -10.09 0.69
C TYR A 537 -38.85 -10.96 1.36
N GLN A 538 -39.31 -10.59 2.55
CA GLN A 538 -40.32 -11.35 3.31
C GLN A 538 -41.65 -11.44 2.56
N ALA A 539 -42.06 -10.38 1.84
CA ALA A 539 -43.22 -10.43 0.95
C ALA A 539 -42.99 -11.33 -0.27
N ILE A 540 -41.88 -11.13 -0.99
CA ILE A 540 -41.69 -11.72 -2.32
C ILE A 540 -41.24 -13.19 -2.28
N LYS A 541 -40.46 -13.61 -1.27
CA LYS A 541 -39.79 -14.93 -1.22
C LYS A 541 -40.73 -16.14 -1.34
N ASP A 542 -41.97 -16.01 -0.83
CA ASP A 542 -42.97 -17.09 -0.75
C ASP A 542 -44.06 -16.92 -1.82
N GLU A 543 -44.34 -15.68 -2.24
CA GLU A 543 -45.33 -15.35 -3.28
C GLU A 543 -44.81 -15.57 -4.71
N ARG A 544 -43.52 -15.29 -4.96
CA ARG A 544 -42.90 -15.33 -6.29
C ARG A 544 -41.59 -16.12 -6.27
N ARG A 545 -41.47 -17.11 -7.16
CA ARG A 545 -40.21 -17.83 -7.39
C ARG A 545 -39.12 -16.86 -7.88
N PRO A 546 -37.84 -17.04 -7.48
CA PRO A 546 -36.74 -16.25 -8.03
C PRO A 546 -36.68 -16.39 -9.55
N ASP A 547 -36.37 -15.30 -10.25
CA ASP A 547 -36.21 -15.30 -11.71
C ASP A 547 -34.85 -15.92 -12.10
N ILE A 548 -33.84 -15.76 -11.23
CA ILE A 548 -32.54 -16.43 -11.35
C ILE A 548 -32.21 -17.11 -10.01
N ILE A 549 -31.75 -18.37 -10.10
CA ILE A 549 -31.13 -19.11 -9.01
C ILE A 549 -29.72 -19.51 -9.47
N SER A 550 -28.71 -19.23 -8.64
CA SER A 550 -27.31 -19.60 -8.90
C SER A 550 -26.70 -20.21 -7.64
N GLU A 551 -25.92 -21.28 -7.78
CA GLU A 551 -25.24 -21.92 -6.65
C GLU A 551 -23.73 -21.82 -6.84
N LEU A 552 -23.04 -21.32 -5.81
CA LEU A 552 -21.59 -21.15 -5.78
C LEU A 552 -21.03 -21.67 -4.45
N GLY A 553 -20.53 -22.91 -4.45
CA GLY A 553 -20.00 -23.57 -3.26
C GLY A 553 -21.08 -23.78 -2.19
N THR A 554 -20.93 -23.13 -1.03
CA THR A 554 -21.91 -23.20 0.08
C THR A 554 -22.97 -22.10 0.05
N LYS A 555 -23.06 -21.31 -1.02
CA LYS A 555 -23.99 -20.18 -1.16
C LYS A 555 -24.94 -20.39 -2.34
N MET A 556 -26.24 -20.31 -2.06
CA MET A 556 -27.29 -20.16 -3.06
C MET A 556 -27.66 -18.68 -3.16
N TYR A 557 -27.61 -18.14 -4.37
CA TYR A 557 -28.04 -16.79 -4.69
C TYR A 557 -29.40 -16.88 -5.38
N ARG A 558 -30.36 -16.06 -4.92
CA ARG A 558 -31.69 -15.92 -5.51
C ARG A 558 -31.90 -14.45 -5.88
N TYR A 559 -32.34 -14.21 -7.10
CA TYR A 559 -32.57 -12.86 -7.64
C TYR A 559 -34.03 -12.71 -8.06
N TRP A 560 -34.58 -11.53 -7.81
CA TRP A 560 -35.90 -11.13 -8.31
C TRP A 560 -35.79 -9.79 -9.04
N TYR A 561 -36.24 -9.74 -10.30
CA TYR A 561 -36.38 -8.51 -11.06
C TYR A 561 -37.61 -7.73 -10.59
N LEU A 562 -37.38 -6.49 -10.16
CA LEU A 562 -38.38 -5.55 -9.67
C LEU A 562 -38.37 -4.29 -10.55
N PRO A 563 -39.51 -3.57 -10.69
CA PRO A 563 -39.54 -2.28 -11.38
C PRO A 563 -38.59 -1.27 -10.74
N TYR A 564 -37.89 -0.51 -11.58
CA TYR A 564 -37.23 0.74 -11.20
C TYR A 564 -38.19 1.92 -11.43
N SER A 565 -37.94 3.06 -10.77
CA SER A 565 -38.80 4.25 -10.82
C SER A 565 -38.21 5.43 -11.59
N GLY A 566 -36.88 5.48 -11.78
CA GLY A 566 -36.21 6.47 -12.62
C GLY A 566 -36.24 6.09 -14.10
N THR A 567 -35.78 6.99 -14.97
CA THR A 567 -35.78 6.83 -16.44
C THR A 567 -34.39 6.87 -17.12
N PRO A 568 -33.35 6.20 -16.57
CA PRO A 568 -31.99 6.29 -17.09
C PRO A 568 -31.86 5.83 -18.55
N ASN A 569 -32.59 4.80 -18.98
CA ASN A 569 -32.50 4.29 -20.35
C ASN A 569 -33.13 5.29 -21.33
N HIS A 570 -34.36 5.76 -21.08
CA HIS A 570 -35.04 6.71 -21.97
C HIS A 570 -34.31 8.05 -22.06
N THR A 571 -33.89 8.60 -20.92
CA THR A 571 -33.18 9.89 -20.88
C THR A 571 -31.83 9.81 -21.60
N THR A 572 -31.09 8.71 -21.42
CA THR A 572 -29.85 8.48 -22.17
C THR A 572 -30.13 8.30 -23.66
N ALA A 573 -31.13 7.49 -24.04
CA ALA A 573 -31.46 7.25 -25.45
C ALA A 573 -31.85 8.52 -26.20
N HIS A 574 -32.66 9.41 -25.62
CA HIS A 574 -32.95 10.72 -26.22
C HIS A 574 -31.70 11.57 -26.42
N LEU A 575 -30.84 11.69 -25.39
CA LEU A 575 -29.59 12.46 -25.51
C LEU A 575 -28.61 11.84 -26.54
N LEU A 576 -28.61 10.52 -26.69
CA LEU A 576 -27.87 9.86 -27.77
C LEU A 576 -28.46 10.16 -29.15
N GLN A 577 -29.79 10.21 -29.32
CA GLN A 577 -30.44 10.62 -30.57
C GLN A 577 -30.09 12.07 -30.95
N ASP A 578 -30.14 13.00 -29.99
CA ASP A 578 -29.85 14.42 -30.22
C ASP A 578 -28.38 14.65 -30.61
N LEU A 579 -27.43 13.99 -29.94
CA LEU A 579 -26.00 14.11 -30.25
C LEU A 579 -25.57 13.33 -31.51
N ALA A 580 -26.21 12.20 -31.80
CA ALA A 580 -25.91 11.38 -32.98
C ALA A 580 -26.75 11.71 -34.23
N GLY A 581 -27.78 12.54 -34.09
CA GLY A 581 -28.66 12.99 -35.17
C GLY A 581 -29.67 11.93 -35.65
N LEU A 582 -30.69 12.39 -36.37
CA LEU A 582 -31.86 11.60 -36.79
C LEU A 582 -31.54 10.44 -37.75
N ASP A 583 -30.40 10.47 -38.45
CA ASP A 583 -29.95 9.37 -39.33
C ASP A 583 -29.29 8.20 -38.54
N SER A 584 -29.07 8.38 -37.24
CA SER A 584 -28.49 7.37 -36.37
C SER A 584 -29.52 6.33 -35.93
N GLN A 585 -29.07 5.07 -35.82
CA GLN A 585 -29.90 3.97 -35.33
C GLN A 585 -29.37 3.49 -33.98
N LEU A 586 -30.19 3.62 -32.94
CA LEU A 586 -29.90 3.06 -31.62
C LEU A 586 -30.23 1.57 -31.56
N TYR A 587 -29.46 0.85 -30.74
CA TYR A 587 -29.70 -0.53 -30.37
C TYR A 587 -29.54 -0.71 -28.86
N MET A 588 -30.36 -1.55 -28.24
CA MET A 588 -30.16 -2.01 -26.86
C MET A 588 -29.71 -3.47 -26.87
N LYS A 589 -28.65 -3.79 -26.12
CA LYS A 589 -28.14 -5.15 -25.94
C LYS A 589 -28.88 -5.83 -24.79
N ARG A 590 -29.48 -6.99 -25.06
CA ARG A 590 -30.15 -7.82 -24.05
C ARG A 590 -29.22 -8.92 -23.56
N PHE A 591 -28.99 -8.96 -22.26
CA PHE A 591 -28.23 -10.04 -21.63
C PHE A 591 -29.12 -11.26 -21.40
N GLY A 592 -28.69 -12.44 -21.85
CA GLY A 592 -29.48 -13.66 -21.78
C GLY A 592 -28.85 -14.82 -22.54
N PRO A 593 -29.57 -15.96 -22.73
CA PRO A 593 -29.01 -17.18 -23.32
C PRO A 593 -28.51 -17.04 -24.77
N HIS A 594 -28.87 -15.94 -25.47
CA HIS A 594 -28.48 -15.68 -26.85
C HIS A 594 -27.83 -14.30 -27.10
N ASN A 595 -27.68 -13.46 -26.06
CA ASN A 595 -27.06 -12.12 -26.10
C ASN A 595 -27.32 -11.31 -27.39
N ASP A 596 -28.58 -10.88 -27.61
CA ASP A 596 -29.00 -10.22 -28.84
C ASP A 596 -29.12 -8.69 -28.72
N GLU A 597 -29.26 -8.01 -29.87
CA GLU A 597 -29.39 -6.56 -29.97
C GLU A 597 -30.75 -6.19 -30.56
N LEU A 598 -31.59 -5.51 -29.78
CA LEU A 598 -32.82 -4.90 -30.27
C LEU A 598 -32.51 -3.58 -30.99
N PRO A 599 -33.04 -3.32 -32.19
CA PRO A 599 -33.14 -1.96 -32.71
C PRO A 599 -34.17 -1.18 -31.89
N ILE A 600 -33.81 0.01 -31.41
CA ILE A 600 -34.73 0.90 -30.70
C ILE A 600 -35.51 1.74 -31.72
N GLU A 601 -36.82 1.88 -31.53
CA GLU A 601 -37.68 2.70 -32.41
C GLU A 601 -37.47 4.20 -32.16
N ALA A 602 -37.72 5.03 -33.17
CA ALA A 602 -37.35 6.46 -33.14
C ALA A 602 -38.11 7.25 -32.06
N ASP A 603 -39.30 6.81 -31.67
CA ASP A 603 -40.11 7.35 -30.58
C ASP A 603 -39.81 6.71 -29.21
N LEU A 604 -38.78 5.86 -29.14
CA LEU A 604 -38.38 5.03 -28.00
C LEU A 604 -39.48 4.08 -27.47
N SER A 605 -40.61 3.90 -28.17
CA SER A 605 -41.78 3.16 -27.66
C SER A 605 -41.52 1.69 -27.31
N ASN A 606 -40.45 1.11 -27.87
CA ASN A 606 -40.02 -0.27 -27.63
C ASN A 606 -38.83 -0.42 -26.65
N LEU A 607 -38.34 0.68 -26.06
CA LEU A 607 -37.20 0.70 -25.14
C LEU A 607 -37.64 0.26 -23.72
N PRO A 608 -37.16 -0.87 -23.18
CA PRO A 608 -37.42 -1.20 -21.78
C PRO A 608 -36.59 -0.28 -20.86
N GLU A 609 -37.25 0.28 -19.84
CA GLU A 609 -36.56 1.01 -18.78
C GLU A 609 -35.83 0.05 -17.83
N ALA A 610 -34.91 0.58 -17.02
CA ALA A 610 -34.11 -0.17 -16.07
C ALA A 610 -34.96 -0.99 -15.07
N GLN A 611 -34.33 -2.02 -14.50
CA GLN A 611 -34.91 -2.89 -13.49
C GLN A 611 -33.93 -3.02 -12.33
N ARG A 612 -34.44 -3.04 -11.10
CA ARG A 612 -33.61 -3.34 -9.92
C ARG A 612 -33.73 -4.82 -9.57
N MET A 613 -32.61 -5.46 -9.22
CA MET A 613 -32.57 -6.83 -8.75
C MET A 613 -32.33 -6.86 -7.24
N LEU A 614 -33.37 -7.27 -6.49
CA LEU A 614 -33.22 -7.71 -5.11
C LEU A 614 -32.53 -9.07 -5.13
N TYR A 615 -31.45 -9.25 -4.36
CA TYR A 615 -30.75 -10.53 -4.27
C TYR A 615 -30.54 -11.01 -2.83
N ALA A 616 -30.86 -12.28 -2.60
CA ALA A 616 -30.70 -12.97 -1.33
C ALA A 616 -29.59 -14.01 -1.42
N VAL A 617 -28.64 -13.96 -0.49
CA VAL A 617 -27.58 -14.96 -0.32
C VAL A 617 -27.98 -15.89 0.82
N ILE A 618 -28.18 -17.17 0.49
CA ILE A 618 -28.65 -18.22 1.40
C ILE A 618 -27.56 -19.28 1.55
N ASP A 619 -27.35 -19.77 2.77
CA ASP A 619 -26.42 -20.85 3.08
C ASP A 619 -27.02 -22.22 2.68
N THR A 620 -26.37 -22.96 1.77
CA THR A 620 -26.95 -24.18 1.19
C THR A 620 -27.11 -25.33 2.17
N LYS A 621 -26.36 -25.33 3.29
CA LYS A 621 -26.42 -26.39 4.31
C LYS A 621 -27.44 -26.14 5.39
N SER A 622 -27.66 -24.88 5.77
CA SER A 622 -28.53 -24.48 6.88
C SER A 622 -29.83 -23.78 6.45
N GLY A 623 -29.97 -23.43 5.16
CA GLY A 623 -31.12 -22.72 4.62
C GLY A 623 -31.28 -21.28 5.11
N LYS A 624 -30.32 -20.77 5.91
CA LYS A 624 -30.40 -19.42 6.50
C LYS A 624 -29.98 -18.35 5.51
N LEU A 625 -30.74 -17.25 5.48
CA LEU A 625 -30.32 -15.98 4.87
C LEU A 625 -29.01 -15.50 5.52
N LYS A 626 -28.09 -14.98 4.71
CA LYS A 626 -26.75 -14.51 5.11
C LYS A 626 -26.51 -13.04 4.74
N ARG A 627 -27.06 -12.59 3.62
CA ARG A 627 -27.03 -11.21 3.12
C ARG A 627 -28.26 -10.99 2.24
N LEU A 628 -28.80 -9.79 2.30
CA LEU A 628 -29.85 -9.28 1.44
C LEU A 628 -29.43 -7.87 1.00
N ASP A 629 -29.56 -7.57 -0.28
CA ASP A 629 -28.95 -6.40 -0.92
C ASP A 629 -29.59 -6.18 -2.31
N GLU A 630 -29.38 -5.02 -2.91
CA GLU A 630 -29.98 -4.64 -4.21
C GLU A 630 -28.93 -4.14 -5.20
N ILE A 631 -29.07 -4.52 -6.47
CA ILE A 631 -28.28 -3.99 -7.58
C ILE A 631 -29.20 -3.50 -8.70
N VAL A 632 -28.87 -2.35 -9.30
CA VAL A 632 -29.41 -1.94 -10.60
C VAL A 632 -28.36 -2.31 -11.65
N PRO A 633 -28.65 -3.22 -12.60
CA PRO A 633 -27.68 -3.60 -13.63
C PRO A 633 -27.35 -2.44 -14.57
N HIS A 634 -26.18 -2.50 -15.19
CA HIS A 634 -25.84 -1.61 -16.29
C HIS A 634 -26.74 -1.87 -17.51
N ALA A 635 -27.06 -0.83 -18.27
CA ALA A 635 -27.64 -0.96 -19.59
C ALA A 635 -26.56 -0.73 -20.66
N ASP A 636 -26.50 -1.61 -21.64
CA ASP A 636 -25.60 -1.49 -22.80
C ASP A 636 -26.42 -1.06 -24.03
N MET A 637 -26.06 0.08 -24.61
CA MET A 637 -26.58 0.58 -25.88
C MET A 637 -25.48 0.66 -26.94
N ARG A 638 -25.87 0.66 -28.22
CA ARG A 638 -24.98 0.96 -29.34
C ARG A 638 -25.65 1.90 -30.32
N VAL A 639 -25.00 3.02 -30.61
CA VAL A 639 -25.36 3.96 -31.67
C VAL A 639 -24.73 3.49 -32.99
N LYS A 640 -25.44 3.54 -34.10
CA LYS A 640 -24.93 3.29 -35.47
C LYS A 640 -25.23 4.45 -36.42
N ASN A 641 -24.50 4.49 -37.53
CA ASN A 641 -24.50 5.52 -38.58
C ASN A 641 -23.92 6.89 -38.16
N ILE A 642 -23.13 6.94 -37.09
CA ILE A 642 -22.54 8.21 -36.61
C ILE A 642 -21.45 8.73 -37.55
N ARG A 643 -21.31 10.06 -37.61
CA ARG A 643 -20.21 10.77 -38.26
C ARG A 643 -19.07 11.09 -37.27
N PRO A 644 -17.86 11.44 -37.74
CA PRO A 644 -16.73 11.78 -36.86
C PRO A 644 -16.97 12.97 -35.92
N ASP A 645 -17.77 13.96 -36.32
CA ASP A 645 -18.17 15.09 -35.47
C ASP A 645 -19.10 14.63 -34.32
N GLN A 646 -20.07 13.78 -34.63
CA GLN A 646 -21.01 13.22 -33.65
C GLN A 646 -20.30 12.26 -32.69
N ALA A 647 -19.39 11.42 -33.20
CA ALA A 647 -18.57 10.52 -32.38
C ALA A 647 -17.72 11.30 -31.36
N ARG A 648 -17.19 12.48 -31.71
CA ARG A 648 -16.49 13.34 -30.75
C ARG A 648 -17.42 13.84 -29.64
N LYS A 649 -18.62 14.33 -29.99
CA LYS A 649 -19.62 14.77 -29.01
C LYS A 649 -20.05 13.66 -28.05
N LEU A 650 -20.29 12.45 -28.58
CA LEU A 650 -20.61 11.28 -27.77
C LEU A 650 -19.46 10.97 -26.79
N LYS A 651 -18.19 11.04 -27.20
CA LYS A 651 -17.07 10.81 -26.28
C LYS A 651 -16.90 11.93 -25.26
N ALA A 652 -17.13 13.19 -25.64
CA ALA A 652 -17.14 14.34 -24.73
C ALA A 652 -18.19 14.18 -23.61
N LEU A 653 -19.41 13.72 -23.94
CA LEU A 653 -20.43 13.40 -22.93
C LEU A 653 -19.93 12.35 -21.92
N GLY A 654 -19.24 11.31 -22.40
CA GLY A 654 -18.64 10.29 -21.54
C GLY A 654 -17.61 10.86 -20.56
N TYR A 655 -16.77 11.80 -20.99
CA TYR A 655 -15.81 12.46 -20.10
C TYR A 655 -16.51 13.32 -19.04
N LEU A 656 -17.46 14.16 -19.44
CA LEU A 656 -18.18 15.03 -18.50
C LEU A 656 -18.80 14.25 -17.34
N LEU A 657 -19.40 13.09 -17.61
CA LEU A 657 -20.01 12.27 -16.57
C LEU A 657 -18.97 11.47 -15.76
N SER A 658 -17.94 10.91 -16.41
CA SER A 658 -16.86 10.17 -15.75
C SER A 658 -16.07 11.03 -14.75
N ILE A 659 -15.83 12.30 -15.07
CA ILE A 659 -15.13 13.25 -14.19
C ILE A 659 -15.95 13.55 -12.93
N THR A 660 -17.29 13.43 -12.98
CA THR A 660 -18.15 13.52 -11.79
C THR A 660 -18.29 12.21 -11.01
N GLN A 661 -17.63 11.12 -11.45
CA GLN A 661 -17.71 9.80 -10.81
C GLN A 661 -16.53 9.51 -9.85
N ILE A 662 -15.56 10.42 -9.73
CA ILE A 662 -14.35 10.24 -8.91
C ILE A 662 -14.68 9.97 -7.42
N ASP A 663 -15.85 10.40 -6.94
CA ASP A 663 -16.40 10.23 -5.57
C ASP A 663 -16.72 8.78 -5.10
N ARG A 664 -16.02 7.71 -5.54
CA ARG A 664 -16.44 6.32 -5.21
C ARG A 664 -15.38 5.31 -4.73
N ASN A 665 -14.11 5.70 -4.57
CA ASN A 665 -13.09 4.93 -3.85
C ASN A 665 -12.44 5.79 -2.76
#